data_AF-A0A840X6E5-F1
#
_entry.id   AF-A0A840X6E5-F1
#
_cell.length_a   1.000
_cell.length_b   1.000
_cell.length_c   1.000
_cell.angle_alpha   90.00
_cell.angle_beta   90.00
_cell.angle_gamma   90.00
#
_symmetry.space_group_name_H-M   'P 1'
#
loop_
_entity.id
_entity.type
_entity.pdbx_description
1 polymer ?
#
loop_
_entity_poly.entity_id
_entity_poly.type
_entity_poly.pdbx_seq_one_letter_code
_entity_poly.pdbx_strand_id
1 'polypeptide(L)'
;MSITKQIIVSTQAELTAALDTATGGETILLASGYYGDLQISPKSLKNSEGVYDSTVTIKSLNPEDPAVFNSVEIAGGQNMHFADLKFEFTPQEGDGTTTRVFDIHGWSLADRDASNITVENSLFVGQPVPDDLGGDPNDPEDVYAHGGNVAGMATGIAFSANGASDISFIGNEVTNFYRGVVFSDTDDINFSDNYIHGLRSDGADFAQVKNVLIEGNEIRDMTPWRHEDAVAKGDHADLIQFWTSSTTEPSENIIIRDNLLHVSDGDPSQSILMRNELVDSGQAGEEMFYRNILIEDNLIYNAQAHGTRIGEGFDITIKNNTYIQNIDHADGTVTVPAITVALTSENVTIENNIVPRIANEDAMRDLGFNISNNLMIQNTDPNGENYVGDLFIDALSGKYSSVADLQLIPGSAADGMGVGAAMTQFNETPEALTAIARQASGEYLGDDNYFVFDASLTADAQGFTGARATYLWDFGDGTQATGPLVEHRYASHGDYKVTLTVTGEDGAVSINEMKAVVDNPVLFELGLAADGVIDTSSYNVALSGDGAADAIVTLDDGSLAYQLSNASTLTLDRAASQLYSHDQFTFSLDLKRDMAHDGGGYLMMWISSMRLQIDDAGFLTFDFWNADEQHFEMVSDTAISDTDWHDLSVSYNAHLEEAVFFLDGQTIGSAFMEGFTDARESWGMQLGYSFKDNFEGLIRNVTLSNQALDENGMPPVPDEPAPAPEAPTPMPEAPAPSEEPLPENRIDLAPGGAIQGGTSDADLIVGTDGDDIAKGLDGDDVFQMGDGDDIVNGGAGDDIMYGGAGNDTLRGFAGTDTAYGGAGDDLIYANIAYGEDGNDTLRGGKEDDYLSGGDGDDVLIGDNGNDVLIGGDGADILKAGNGDDILVADMLDIRIQGGAGQDTALFFGADDTFEFDGKMVIGIETMDFTNALHNTIELTSLSQIRQSDTDELAIMGDLGDVVRSSLDLTFTGQEERDGVTYDRYLTDEGTSLLLDIDLTLDGLV
;
A
#
# COMPACT_ATOMS: atom_id res chain seq x y z
N MET A 1 -59.74 10.15 -12.37
CA MET A 1 -59.40 8.75 -12.66
C MET A 1 -59.46 8.57 -14.16
N SER A 2 -58.35 8.86 -14.86
CA SER A 2 -58.18 8.41 -16.23
C SER A 2 -57.96 6.90 -16.15
N ILE A 3 -58.77 6.11 -16.86
CA ILE A 3 -58.52 4.66 -16.97
C ILE A 3 -57.39 4.55 -17.99
N THR A 4 -56.16 4.31 -17.54
CA THR A 4 -55.03 4.01 -18.43
C THR A 4 -55.43 2.81 -19.29
N LYS A 5 -55.48 3.00 -20.60
CA LYS A 5 -55.95 1.99 -21.53
C LYS A 5 -54.82 0.99 -21.77
N GLN A 6 -54.92 -0.17 -21.13
CA GLN A 6 -53.96 -1.26 -21.30
C GLN A 6 -54.29 -2.07 -22.56
N ILE A 7 -53.28 -2.38 -23.36
CA ILE A 7 -53.36 -3.21 -24.57
C ILE A 7 -52.37 -4.35 -24.40
N ILE A 8 -52.83 -5.60 -24.36
CA ILE A 8 -51.94 -6.76 -24.29
C ILE A 8 -51.70 -7.26 -25.71
N VAL A 9 -50.43 -7.48 -26.05
CA VAL A 9 -50.01 -8.01 -27.36
C VAL A 9 -49.07 -9.20 -27.14
N SER A 10 -49.09 -10.17 -28.04
CA SER A 10 -48.27 -11.39 -27.95
C SER A 10 -47.45 -11.67 -29.20
N THR A 11 -47.51 -10.76 -30.18
CA THR A 11 -46.74 -10.85 -31.43
C THR A 11 -46.29 -9.48 -31.89
N GLN A 12 -45.21 -9.44 -32.67
CA GLN A 12 -44.72 -8.21 -33.32
C GLN A 12 -45.80 -7.51 -34.16
N ALA A 13 -46.61 -8.26 -34.92
CA ALA A 13 -47.66 -7.68 -35.74
C ALA A 13 -48.76 -6.99 -34.91
N GLU A 14 -49.09 -7.54 -33.74
CA GLU A 14 -50.03 -6.93 -32.80
C GLU A 14 -49.43 -5.67 -32.15
N LEU A 15 -48.14 -5.70 -31.80
CA LEU A 15 -47.42 -4.53 -31.29
C LEU A 15 -47.43 -3.39 -32.31
N THR A 16 -47.06 -3.65 -33.57
CA THR A 16 -47.09 -2.64 -34.64
C THR A 16 -48.49 -2.06 -34.81
N ALA A 17 -49.54 -2.90 -34.78
CA ALA A 17 -50.92 -2.42 -34.89
C ALA A 17 -51.37 -1.59 -33.67
N ALA A 18 -50.91 -1.93 -32.47
CA ALA A 18 -51.18 -1.16 -31.26
C ALA A 18 -50.51 0.22 -31.34
N LEU A 19 -49.23 0.28 -31.71
CA LEU A 19 -48.48 1.53 -31.90
C LEU A 19 -49.07 2.41 -33.01
N ASP A 20 -49.50 1.82 -34.13
CA ASP A 20 -50.10 2.57 -35.24
C ASP A 20 -51.47 3.19 -34.87
N THR A 21 -52.13 2.70 -33.82
CA THR A 21 -53.46 3.20 -33.40
C THR A 21 -53.47 3.92 -32.05
N ALA A 22 -52.33 3.94 -31.36
CA ALA A 22 -52.16 4.68 -30.12
C ALA A 22 -52.24 6.18 -30.37
N THR A 23 -52.74 6.90 -29.37
CA THR A 23 -52.90 8.37 -29.41
C THR A 23 -52.18 9.05 -28.26
N GLY A 24 -51.88 8.33 -27.18
CA GLY A 24 -51.15 8.81 -26.02
C GLY A 24 -51.79 8.37 -24.70
N GLY A 25 -50.95 8.07 -23.70
CA GLY A 25 -51.37 7.61 -22.36
C GLY A 25 -51.76 6.14 -22.29
N GLU A 26 -51.56 5.39 -23.38
CA GLU A 26 -51.75 3.95 -23.42
C GLU A 26 -50.54 3.19 -22.84
N THR A 27 -50.81 2.01 -22.27
CA THR A 27 -49.77 1.06 -21.86
C THR A 27 -49.93 -0.22 -22.69
N ILE A 28 -48.94 -0.53 -23.51
CA ILE A 28 -48.85 -1.73 -24.31
C ILE A 28 -48.02 -2.76 -23.53
N LEU A 29 -48.67 -3.83 -23.10
CA LEU A 29 -48.08 -4.92 -22.33
C LEU A 29 -47.71 -6.08 -23.28
N LEU A 30 -46.42 -6.42 -23.32
CA LEU A 30 -45.88 -7.47 -24.17
C LEU A 30 -45.86 -8.81 -23.41
N ALA A 31 -46.53 -9.83 -23.94
CA ALA A 31 -46.34 -11.19 -23.42
C ALA A 31 -44.90 -11.65 -23.69
N SER A 32 -44.35 -12.49 -22.82
CA SER A 32 -43.00 -13.06 -22.99
C SER A 32 -42.85 -13.74 -24.35
N GLY A 33 -41.71 -13.52 -25.00
CA GLY A 33 -41.41 -14.04 -26.33
C GLY A 33 -40.56 -13.11 -27.19
N TYR A 34 -40.21 -13.58 -28.38
CA TYR A 34 -39.36 -12.87 -29.32
C TYR A 34 -40.19 -12.02 -30.31
N TYR A 35 -39.89 -10.73 -30.37
CA TYR A 35 -40.57 -9.72 -31.20
C TYR A 35 -39.73 -9.29 -32.42
N GLY A 36 -38.48 -9.72 -32.54
CA GLY A 36 -37.61 -9.39 -33.68
C GLY A 36 -37.28 -7.89 -33.75
N ASP A 37 -37.22 -7.35 -34.97
CA ASP A 37 -36.87 -5.94 -35.22
C ASP A 37 -38.10 -5.02 -35.14
N LEU A 38 -38.03 -3.94 -34.38
CA LEU A 38 -39.10 -2.94 -34.32
C LEU A 38 -38.67 -1.64 -34.99
N GLN A 39 -39.37 -1.24 -36.05
CA GLN A 39 -39.19 0.08 -36.65
C GLN A 39 -40.37 0.99 -36.33
N ILE A 40 -40.09 2.16 -35.79
CA ILE A 40 -41.03 3.25 -35.50
C ILE A 40 -40.67 4.43 -36.40
N SER A 41 -41.46 4.62 -37.45
CA SER A 41 -41.26 5.63 -38.49
C SER A 41 -42.58 5.87 -39.25
N PRO A 42 -42.72 6.84 -40.16
CA PRO A 42 -43.91 7.11 -40.97
C PRO A 42 -43.99 6.08 -42.11
N LYS A 43 -42.89 5.34 -42.36
CA LYS A 43 -42.83 4.23 -43.30
C LYS A 43 -43.40 2.95 -42.68
N SER A 44 -43.20 2.74 -41.37
CA SER A 44 -43.64 1.55 -40.64
C SER A 44 -44.99 1.74 -39.94
N LEU A 45 -45.26 2.92 -39.38
CA LEU A 45 -46.52 3.33 -38.76
C LEU A 45 -47.19 4.41 -39.62
N LYS A 46 -48.39 4.14 -40.13
CA LYS A 46 -49.07 4.99 -41.12
C LYS A 46 -49.95 6.07 -40.52
N ASN A 47 -50.43 5.89 -39.30
CA ASN A 47 -51.38 6.80 -38.68
C ASN A 47 -50.77 7.56 -37.50
N SER A 48 -49.95 6.93 -36.66
CA SER A 48 -49.26 7.63 -35.57
C SER A 48 -47.93 8.23 -36.01
N GLU A 49 -47.28 7.65 -37.02
CA GLU A 49 -45.91 8.02 -37.46
C GLU A 49 -44.86 7.95 -36.33
N GLY A 50 -45.21 7.37 -35.18
CA GLY A 50 -44.38 7.36 -33.97
C GLY A 50 -44.52 8.60 -33.09
N VAL A 51 -45.50 9.47 -33.31
CA VAL A 51 -45.71 10.70 -32.54
C VAL A 51 -47.06 10.63 -31.82
N TYR A 52 -47.05 10.79 -30.49
CA TYR A 52 -48.24 10.64 -29.65
C TYR A 52 -48.56 11.92 -28.86
N ASP A 53 -49.83 12.16 -28.49
CA ASP A 53 -50.25 13.36 -27.73
C ASP A 53 -49.72 13.35 -26.27
N SER A 54 -49.37 12.17 -25.76
CA SER A 54 -48.78 11.94 -24.43
C SER A 54 -48.10 10.56 -24.41
N THR A 55 -47.31 10.27 -23.38
CA THR A 55 -46.46 9.07 -23.31
C THR A 55 -47.22 7.77 -23.58
N VAL A 56 -46.75 6.99 -24.55
CA VAL A 56 -47.14 5.59 -24.75
C VAL A 56 -46.08 4.70 -24.12
N THR A 57 -46.48 3.90 -23.13
CA THR A 57 -45.58 2.96 -22.45
C THR A 57 -45.62 1.60 -23.12
N ILE A 58 -44.47 1.04 -23.43
CA ILE A 58 -44.26 -0.29 -24.02
C ILE A 58 -43.44 -1.07 -23.01
N LYS A 59 -44.03 -2.08 -22.37
CA LYS A 59 -43.33 -2.85 -21.35
C LYS A 59 -43.69 -4.32 -21.33
N SER A 60 -42.80 -5.13 -20.77
CA SER A 60 -43.11 -6.54 -20.55
C SER A 60 -44.27 -6.71 -19.57
N LEU A 61 -45.10 -7.70 -19.87
CA LEU A 61 -46.16 -8.15 -18.96
C LEU A 61 -45.57 -8.86 -17.74
N ASN A 62 -44.44 -9.55 -17.91
CA ASN A 62 -43.67 -10.20 -16.86
C ASN A 62 -42.19 -9.75 -16.93
N PRO A 63 -41.72 -8.89 -16.02
CA PRO A 63 -40.32 -8.44 -16.00
C PRO A 63 -39.29 -9.57 -15.82
N GLU A 64 -39.66 -10.63 -15.09
CA GLU A 64 -38.79 -11.80 -14.85
C GLU A 64 -38.64 -12.72 -16.10
N ASP A 65 -39.48 -12.50 -17.12
CA ASP A 65 -39.42 -13.20 -18.42
C ASP A 65 -39.74 -12.19 -19.52
N PRO A 66 -38.80 -11.25 -19.79
CA PRO A 66 -39.08 -10.06 -20.58
C PRO A 66 -39.31 -10.40 -22.06
N ALA A 67 -40.06 -9.54 -22.74
CA ALA A 67 -40.17 -9.57 -24.19
C ALA A 67 -38.81 -9.20 -24.83
N VAL A 68 -38.41 -10.01 -25.82
CA VAL A 68 -37.08 -9.94 -26.45
C VAL A 68 -37.17 -9.29 -27.82
N PHE A 69 -36.36 -8.27 -28.07
CA PHE A 69 -36.17 -7.64 -29.37
C PHE A 69 -34.76 -7.92 -29.90
N ASN A 70 -34.61 -7.96 -31.22
CA ASN A 70 -33.28 -7.98 -31.86
C ASN A 70 -32.76 -6.58 -32.11
N SER A 71 -33.64 -5.67 -32.54
CA SER A 71 -33.32 -4.25 -32.71
C SER A 71 -34.56 -3.38 -32.57
N VAL A 72 -34.36 -2.11 -32.23
CA VAL A 72 -35.39 -1.06 -32.25
C VAL A 72 -34.82 0.16 -32.95
N GLU A 73 -35.52 0.66 -33.96
CA GLU A 73 -35.20 1.90 -34.66
C GLU A 73 -36.36 2.88 -34.48
N ILE A 74 -36.08 4.07 -33.96
CA ILE A 74 -37.03 5.16 -33.79
C ILE A 74 -36.54 6.35 -34.61
N ALA A 75 -37.14 6.53 -35.78
CA ALA A 75 -36.92 7.71 -36.60
C ALA A 75 -37.98 8.77 -36.22
N GLY A 76 -37.56 9.92 -35.69
CA GLY A 76 -38.39 11.10 -35.39
C GLY A 76 -39.60 10.88 -34.48
N GLY A 77 -39.56 9.86 -33.63
CA GLY A 77 -40.64 9.50 -32.71
C GLY A 77 -40.70 10.39 -31.47
N GLN A 78 -41.89 10.52 -30.86
CA GLN A 78 -42.10 11.36 -29.67
C GLN A 78 -43.01 10.74 -28.61
N ASN A 79 -42.73 11.03 -27.34
CA ASN A 79 -43.54 10.65 -26.18
C ASN A 79 -43.66 9.12 -26.01
N MET A 80 -42.54 8.45 -25.77
CA MET A 80 -42.48 6.99 -25.63
C MET A 80 -41.71 6.56 -24.39
N HIS A 81 -42.11 5.44 -23.80
CA HIS A 81 -41.43 4.85 -22.65
C HIS A 81 -41.31 3.35 -22.85
N PHE A 82 -40.09 2.84 -22.91
CA PHE A 82 -39.75 1.42 -23.01
C PHE A 82 -39.28 0.95 -21.64
N ALA A 83 -39.89 -0.11 -21.09
CA ALA A 83 -39.52 -0.59 -19.77
C ALA A 83 -39.55 -2.12 -19.64
N ASP A 84 -38.67 -2.69 -18.82
CA ASP A 84 -38.60 -4.11 -18.51
C ASP A 84 -38.43 -4.99 -19.76
N LEU A 85 -37.62 -4.57 -20.73
CA LEU A 85 -37.41 -5.28 -22.00
C LEU A 85 -36.04 -5.95 -22.08
N LYS A 86 -35.88 -6.91 -22.99
CA LYS A 86 -34.58 -7.47 -23.35
C LYS A 86 -34.26 -7.18 -24.82
N PHE A 87 -33.06 -6.70 -25.09
CA PHE A 87 -32.49 -6.53 -26.42
C PHE A 87 -31.34 -7.52 -26.58
N GLU A 88 -31.54 -8.55 -27.40
CA GLU A 88 -30.55 -9.62 -27.61
C GLU A 88 -30.04 -9.55 -29.05
N PHE A 89 -28.80 -9.09 -29.20
CA PHE A 89 -28.17 -8.87 -30.50
C PHE A 89 -27.24 -10.04 -30.86
N THR A 90 -27.58 -10.74 -31.94
CA THR A 90 -26.74 -11.81 -32.50
C THR A 90 -26.14 -11.34 -33.83
N PRO A 91 -24.81 -11.15 -33.92
CA PRO A 91 -24.17 -10.65 -35.14
C PRO A 91 -24.51 -11.49 -36.39
N GLN A 92 -24.80 -10.83 -37.51
CA GLN A 92 -25.08 -11.43 -38.81
C GLN A 92 -24.10 -10.91 -39.89
N GLU A 93 -24.09 -11.57 -41.05
CA GLU A 93 -23.31 -11.10 -42.20
C GLU A 93 -23.70 -9.66 -42.57
N GLY A 94 -22.72 -8.75 -42.55
CA GLY A 94 -22.90 -7.32 -42.83
C GLY A 94 -22.96 -6.43 -41.58
N ASP A 95 -23.09 -7.01 -40.39
CA ASP A 95 -22.93 -6.27 -39.13
C ASP A 95 -21.46 -5.98 -38.84
N GLY A 96 -21.21 -4.85 -38.19
CA GLY A 96 -19.88 -4.45 -37.75
C GLY A 96 -19.94 -3.65 -36.47
N THR A 97 -18.82 -3.04 -36.09
CA THR A 97 -18.70 -2.28 -34.83
C THR A 97 -19.61 -1.06 -34.73
N THR A 98 -20.20 -0.61 -35.84
CA THR A 98 -21.11 0.56 -35.90
C THR A 98 -22.60 0.20 -36.05
N THR A 99 -22.95 -1.09 -36.07
CA THR A 99 -24.35 -1.55 -36.05
C THR A 99 -25.01 -1.10 -34.75
N ARG A 100 -26.20 -0.49 -34.81
CA ARG A 100 -26.94 0.03 -33.64
C ARG A 100 -28.12 -0.87 -33.31
N VAL A 101 -28.24 -1.29 -32.05
CA VAL A 101 -29.32 -2.19 -31.60
C VAL A 101 -30.58 -1.42 -31.22
N PHE A 102 -30.45 -0.39 -30.39
CA PHE A 102 -31.53 0.55 -30.11
C PHE A 102 -31.11 1.93 -30.60
N ASP A 103 -31.67 2.36 -31.72
CA ASP A 103 -31.29 3.59 -32.41
C ASP A 103 -32.45 4.59 -32.39
N ILE A 104 -32.19 5.78 -31.84
CA ILE A 104 -33.10 6.92 -31.88
C ILE A 104 -32.44 7.97 -32.76
N HIS A 105 -33.13 8.41 -33.81
CA HIS A 105 -32.60 9.49 -34.63
C HIS A 105 -33.67 10.41 -35.22
N GLY A 106 -33.31 11.66 -35.48
CA GLY A 106 -34.16 12.58 -36.23
C GLY A 106 -34.47 12.08 -37.66
N TRP A 107 -35.48 12.65 -38.32
CA TRP A 107 -35.79 12.37 -39.74
C TRP A 107 -34.65 12.68 -40.70
N SER A 108 -33.85 13.64 -40.29
CA SER A 108 -32.69 14.22 -40.93
C SER A 108 -31.80 14.71 -39.79
N LEU A 109 -30.48 14.66 -39.97
CA LEU A 109 -29.50 15.20 -39.03
C LEU A 109 -29.73 16.69 -38.68
N ALA A 110 -30.60 17.39 -39.41
CA ALA A 110 -30.90 18.80 -39.18
C ALA A 110 -32.10 19.07 -38.26
N ASP A 111 -32.99 18.10 -38.05
CA ASP A 111 -34.35 18.41 -37.59
C ASP A 111 -34.60 18.17 -36.08
N ARG A 112 -33.71 17.50 -35.33
CA ARG A 112 -33.85 17.26 -33.86
C ARG A 112 -35.26 16.85 -33.41
N ASP A 113 -35.95 16.07 -34.23
CA ASP A 113 -37.41 15.85 -34.13
C ASP A 113 -37.80 14.67 -33.23
N ALA A 114 -36.84 13.84 -32.80
CA ALA A 114 -37.09 12.75 -31.85
C ALA A 114 -37.00 13.26 -30.41
N SER A 115 -38.03 13.05 -29.59
CA SER A 115 -38.01 13.60 -28.23
C SER A 115 -38.93 12.97 -27.19
N ASN A 116 -38.61 13.17 -25.91
CA ASN A 116 -39.34 12.61 -24.76
C ASN A 116 -39.45 11.09 -24.88
N ILE A 117 -38.28 10.44 -24.90
CA ILE A 117 -38.15 8.99 -24.99
C ILE A 117 -37.36 8.48 -23.80
N THR A 118 -37.98 7.58 -23.04
CA THR A 118 -37.35 6.92 -21.89
C THR A 118 -37.16 5.44 -22.19
N VAL A 119 -35.96 4.92 -21.89
CA VAL A 119 -35.65 3.49 -21.84
C VAL A 119 -35.23 3.16 -20.42
N GLU A 120 -35.96 2.27 -19.77
CA GLU A 120 -35.85 2.03 -18.34
C GLU A 120 -35.77 0.53 -18.00
N ASN A 121 -35.00 0.15 -16.99
CA ASN A 121 -34.98 -1.19 -16.39
C ASN A 121 -34.91 -2.32 -17.44
N SER A 122 -34.14 -2.13 -18.50
CA SER A 122 -34.05 -3.06 -19.62
C SER A 122 -32.64 -3.64 -19.75
N LEU A 123 -32.56 -4.84 -20.33
CA LEU A 123 -31.34 -5.61 -20.48
C LEU A 123 -30.88 -5.62 -21.94
N PHE A 124 -29.66 -5.17 -22.21
CA PHE A 124 -29.01 -5.20 -23.51
C PHE A 124 -27.88 -6.24 -23.48
N VAL A 125 -27.97 -7.26 -24.33
CA VAL A 125 -26.98 -8.34 -24.41
C VAL A 125 -26.52 -8.53 -25.84
N GLY A 126 -25.25 -8.24 -26.10
CA GLY A 126 -24.59 -8.64 -27.33
C GLY A 126 -24.07 -10.08 -27.23
N GLN A 127 -23.86 -10.71 -28.39
CA GLN A 127 -23.26 -12.04 -28.48
C GLN A 127 -21.87 -11.93 -29.12
N PRO A 128 -20.91 -12.79 -28.72
CA PRO A 128 -19.61 -12.85 -29.37
C PRO A 128 -19.75 -13.06 -30.88
N VAL A 129 -18.90 -12.37 -31.63
CA VAL A 129 -18.79 -12.54 -33.08
C VAL A 129 -18.40 -13.99 -33.38
N PRO A 130 -19.20 -14.73 -34.19
CA PRO A 130 -18.85 -16.06 -34.65
C PRO A 130 -17.56 -16.11 -35.49
N ASP A 131 -16.84 -17.22 -35.46
CA ASP A 131 -15.60 -17.43 -36.22
C ASP A 131 -15.74 -17.17 -37.74
N ASP A 132 -16.94 -17.36 -38.31
CA ASP A 132 -17.20 -17.16 -39.74
C ASP A 132 -17.57 -15.71 -40.12
N LEU A 133 -17.76 -14.83 -39.12
CA LEU A 133 -18.04 -13.40 -39.30
C LEU A 133 -16.89 -12.50 -38.79
N GLY A 134 -15.91 -13.06 -38.07
CA GLY A 134 -14.74 -12.34 -37.56
C GLY A 134 -13.52 -12.45 -38.48
N GLY A 135 -12.65 -11.43 -38.44
CA GLY A 135 -11.33 -11.50 -39.05
C GLY A 135 -10.31 -12.26 -38.19
N ASP A 136 -9.18 -12.65 -38.79
CA ASP A 136 -8.04 -13.23 -38.06
C ASP A 136 -7.55 -12.22 -37.00
N PRO A 137 -7.59 -12.56 -35.69
CA PRO A 137 -7.15 -11.65 -34.64
C PRO A 137 -5.65 -11.30 -34.68
N ASN A 138 -4.88 -11.91 -35.58
CA ASN A 138 -3.47 -11.60 -35.82
C ASN A 138 -3.24 -10.82 -37.14
N ASP A 139 -4.29 -10.54 -37.91
CA ASP A 139 -4.22 -9.74 -39.14
C ASP A 139 -5.20 -8.55 -39.04
N PRO A 140 -4.72 -7.37 -38.64
CA PRO A 140 -5.58 -6.20 -38.49
C PRO A 140 -6.24 -5.79 -39.82
N GLU A 141 -5.58 -5.94 -40.96
CA GLU A 141 -6.21 -5.61 -42.26
C GLU A 141 -7.42 -6.52 -42.52
N ASP A 142 -7.35 -7.79 -42.12
CA ASP A 142 -8.46 -8.75 -42.22
C ASP A 142 -9.60 -8.39 -41.26
N VAL A 143 -9.30 -8.06 -39.99
CA VAL A 143 -10.31 -7.59 -39.02
C VAL A 143 -11.09 -6.38 -39.55
N TYR A 144 -10.41 -5.38 -40.11
CA TYR A 144 -11.08 -4.20 -40.66
C TYR A 144 -11.87 -4.51 -41.94
N ALA A 145 -11.43 -5.47 -42.75
CA ALA A 145 -12.20 -5.95 -43.90
C ALA A 145 -13.54 -6.58 -43.48
N HIS A 146 -13.62 -7.11 -42.26
CA HIS A 146 -14.83 -7.64 -41.62
C HIS A 146 -15.58 -6.60 -40.78
N GLY A 147 -15.44 -5.30 -41.09
CA GLY A 147 -16.17 -4.24 -40.38
C GLY A 147 -15.73 -4.05 -38.93
N GLY A 148 -14.49 -4.44 -38.61
CA GLY A 148 -13.92 -4.36 -37.27
C GLY A 148 -14.26 -5.57 -36.38
N ASN A 149 -14.94 -6.59 -36.91
CA ASN A 149 -15.30 -7.80 -36.17
C ASN A 149 -14.05 -8.66 -35.89
N VAL A 150 -13.91 -9.07 -34.64
CA VAL A 150 -12.86 -10.00 -34.20
C VAL A 150 -13.56 -11.26 -33.70
N ALA A 151 -13.16 -12.44 -34.20
CA ALA A 151 -13.76 -13.70 -33.80
C ALA A 151 -13.69 -13.89 -32.27
N GLY A 152 -14.82 -14.24 -31.66
CA GLY A 152 -14.95 -14.40 -30.20
C GLY A 152 -15.11 -13.12 -29.39
N MET A 153 -15.06 -11.93 -30.01
CA MET A 153 -15.20 -10.64 -29.33
C MET A 153 -16.58 -10.01 -29.56
N ALA A 154 -16.94 -9.05 -28.72
CA ALA A 154 -18.16 -8.26 -28.88
C ALA A 154 -18.14 -7.33 -30.11
N THR A 155 -19.32 -7.02 -30.65
CA THR A 155 -19.53 -6.06 -31.77
C THR A 155 -20.81 -5.24 -31.60
N GLY A 156 -20.97 -4.18 -32.41
CA GLY A 156 -22.14 -3.29 -32.39
C GLY A 156 -22.21 -2.32 -31.20
N ILE A 157 -23.22 -1.45 -31.24
CA ILE A 157 -23.53 -0.40 -30.27
C ILE A 157 -24.89 -0.71 -29.64
N ALA A 158 -24.96 -0.79 -28.31
CA ALA A 158 -26.19 -1.20 -27.62
C ALA A 158 -27.31 -0.15 -27.75
N PHE A 159 -26.98 1.11 -27.47
CA PHE A 159 -27.94 2.22 -27.53
C PHE A 159 -27.32 3.44 -28.23
N SER A 160 -28.10 4.11 -29.07
CA SER A 160 -27.72 5.37 -29.68
C SER A 160 -28.87 6.36 -29.75
N ALA A 161 -28.58 7.63 -29.49
CA ALA A 161 -29.47 8.75 -29.78
C ALA A 161 -28.72 9.81 -30.61
N ASN A 162 -29.26 10.19 -31.75
CA ASN A 162 -28.68 11.16 -32.67
C ASN A 162 -29.69 12.21 -33.15
N GLY A 163 -29.45 13.49 -32.89
CA GLY A 163 -30.39 14.54 -33.31
C GLY A 163 -31.72 14.38 -32.58
N ALA A 164 -31.66 14.35 -31.25
CA ALA A 164 -32.80 14.09 -30.37
C ALA A 164 -32.82 15.07 -29.17
N SER A 165 -33.88 15.04 -28.38
CA SER A 165 -33.96 15.81 -27.12
C SER A 165 -34.80 15.11 -26.06
N ASP A 166 -34.56 15.37 -24.78
CA ASP A 166 -35.32 14.78 -23.67
C ASP A 166 -35.28 13.24 -23.74
N ILE A 167 -34.05 12.71 -23.67
CA ILE A 167 -33.77 11.28 -23.77
C ILE A 167 -33.29 10.77 -22.42
N SER A 168 -33.98 9.77 -21.90
CA SER A 168 -33.67 9.14 -20.63
C SER A 168 -33.29 7.68 -20.84
N PHE A 169 -32.14 7.27 -20.31
CA PHE A 169 -31.66 5.90 -20.28
C PHE A 169 -31.31 5.56 -18.83
N ILE A 170 -32.23 4.89 -18.14
CA ILE A 170 -32.24 4.77 -16.67
C ILE A 170 -32.31 3.31 -16.22
N GLY A 171 -31.47 2.88 -15.28
CA GLY A 171 -31.63 1.56 -14.65
C GLY A 171 -31.37 0.38 -15.58
N ASN A 172 -30.68 0.58 -16.71
CA ASN A 172 -30.48 -0.47 -17.71
C ASN A 172 -29.18 -1.23 -17.47
N GLU A 173 -29.15 -2.50 -17.88
CA GLU A 173 -27.92 -3.28 -17.95
C GLU A 173 -27.45 -3.42 -19.40
N VAL A 174 -26.16 -3.19 -19.66
CA VAL A 174 -25.56 -3.31 -21.00
C VAL A 174 -24.30 -4.18 -20.93
N THR A 175 -24.25 -5.23 -21.75
CA THR A 175 -23.08 -6.13 -21.79
C THR A 175 -22.78 -6.73 -23.16
N ASN A 176 -21.51 -7.07 -23.39
CA ASN A 176 -21.00 -7.77 -24.57
C ASN A 176 -21.24 -7.02 -25.90
N PHE A 177 -21.06 -5.70 -25.91
CA PHE A 177 -21.06 -4.88 -27.13
C PHE A 177 -19.67 -4.33 -27.46
N TYR A 178 -19.47 -3.86 -28.70
CA TYR A 178 -18.29 -3.06 -29.01
C TYR A 178 -18.34 -1.75 -28.21
N ARG A 179 -19.48 -1.05 -28.24
CA ARG A 179 -19.72 0.14 -27.42
C ARG A 179 -21.05 0.07 -26.70
N GLY A 180 -21.13 0.69 -25.53
CA GLY A 180 -22.36 0.72 -24.74
C GLY A 180 -23.37 1.70 -25.32
N VAL A 181 -23.23 2.98 -24.97
CA VAL A 181 -24.26 4.01 -25.16
C VAL A 181 -23.67 5.21 -25.89
N VAL A 182 -24.34 5.72 -26.92
CA VAL A 182 -23.85 6.85 -27.72
C VAL A 182 -24.89 7.95 -27.85
N PHE A 183 -24.60 9.13 -27.31
CA PHE A 183 -25.38 10.35 -27.51
C PHE A 183 -24.63 11.33 -28.42
N SER A 184 -25.24 11.67 -29.55
CA SER A 184 -24.69 12.64 -30.49
C SER A 184 -25.75 13.68 -30.87
N ASP A 185 -25.39 14.96 -30.92
CA ASP A 185 -26.35 16.04 -31.26
C ASP A 185 -27.66 15.92 -30.47
N THR A 186 -27.56 15.65 -29.16
CA THR A 186 -28.70 15.36 -28.29
C THR A 186 -28.70 16.27 -27.07
N ASP A 187 -29.85 16.86 -26.78
CA ASP A 187 -30.04 17.78 -25.65
C ASP A 187 -30.94 17.14 -24.58
N ASP A 188 -30.85 17.63 -23.33
CA ASP A 188 -31.67 17.20 -22.20
C ASP A 188 -31.58 15.68 -21.98
N ILE A 189 -30.38 15.23 -21.58
CA ILE A 189 -30.04 13.82 -21.42
C ILE A 189 -30.08 13.45 -19.93
N ASN A 190 -30.76 12.35 -19.62
CA ASN A 190 -30.71 11.69 -18.33
C ASN A 190 -30.14 10.27 -18.48
N PHE A 191 -28.90 10.07 -18.06
CA PHE A 191 -28.21 8.78 -18.12
C PHE A 191 -27.87 8.35 -16.69
N SER A 192 -28.77 7.57 -16.07
CA SER A 192 -28.68 7.29 -14.64
C SER A 192 -28.88 5.85 -14.24
N ASP A 193 -28.26 5.43 -13.15
CA ASP A 193 -28.47 4.13 -12.51
C ASP A 193 -28.21 2.93 -13.44
N ASN A 194 -27.41 3.11 -14.51
CA ASN A 194 -27.13 2.04 -15.46
C ASN A 194 -25.94 1.20 -15.02
N TYR A 195 -25.98 -0.08 -15.37
CA TYR A 195 -24.93 -1.05 -15.11
C TYR A 195 -24.33 -1.54 -16.44
N ILE A 196 -23.11 -1.13 -16.75
CA ILE A 196 -22.47 -1.35 -18.04
C ILE A 196 -21.17 -2.14 -17.85
N HIS A 197 -21.04 -3.30 -18.49
CA HIS A 197 -19.87 -4.15 -18.30
C HIS A 197 -19.52 -5.05 -19.49
N GLY A 198 -18.29 -5.57 -19.53
CA GLY A 198 -17.88 -6.55 -20.54
C GLY A 198 -17.93 -6.00 -21.97
N LEU A 199 -17.58 -4.73 -22.15
CA LEU A 199 -17.55 -4.08 -23.46
C LEU A 199 -16.16 -4.13 -24.07
N ARG A 200 -16.07 -4.24 -25.40
CA ARG A 200 -14.76 -4.23 -26.08
C ARG A 200 -14.14 -2.83 -26.15
N SER A 201 -14.94 -1.78 -26.18
CA SER A 201 -14.49 -0.38 -26.28
C SER A 201 -15.36 0.47 -25.34
N ASP A 202 -15.67 1.69 -25.72
CA ASP A 202 -16.16 2.75 -24.84
C ASP A 202 -17.52 2.44 -24.20
N GLY A 203 -17.67 2.84 -22.93
CA GLY A 203 -18.87 2.67 -22.12
C GLY A 203 -20.00 3.60 -22.55
N ALA A 204 -19.79 4.90 -22.35
CA ALA A 204 -20.75 5.93 -22.71
C ALA A 204 -20.08 7.11 -23.44
N ASP A 205 -20.57 7.38 -24.64
CA ASP A 205 -20.02 8.33 -25.58
C ASP A 205 -20.93 9.54 -25.78
N PHE A 206 -20.35 10.73 -25.77
CA PHE A 206 -21.07 11.99 -25.89
C PHE A 206 -20.41 12.93 -26.90
N ALA A 207 -21.21 13.52 -27.80
CA ALA A 207 -20.71 14.45 -28.81
C ALA A 207 -21.75 15.52 -29.17
N GLN A 208 -21.39 16.80 -29.03
CA GLN A 208 -22.32 17.91 -29.29
C GLN A 208 -23.62 17.76 -28.46
N VAL A 209 -23.48 17.72 -27.14
CA VAL A 209 -24.61 17.46 -26.22
C VAL A 209 -24.84 18.63 -25.25
N LYS A 210 -26.08 18.80 -24.79
CA LYS A 210 -26.44 19.89 -23.86
C LYS A 210 -27.33 19.40 -22.74
N ASN A 211 -27.17 19.95 -21.54
CA ASN A 211 -27.98 19.62 -20.36
C ASN A 211 -27.93 18.12 -20.07
N VAL A 212 -26.76 17.64 -19.66
CA VAL A 212 -26.46 16.22 -19.49
C VAL A 212 -26.35 15.92 -18.00
N LEU A 213 -27.12 14.92 -17.54
CA LEU A 213 -26.98 14.30 -16.23
C LEU A 213 -26.46 12.87 -16.42
N ILE A 214 -25.32 12.58 -15.81
CA ILE A 214 -24.72 11.25 -15.72
C ILE A 214 -24.60 10.91 -14.23
N GLU A 215 -25.51 10.10 -13.70
CA GLU A 215 -25.66 9.90 -12.25
C GLU A 215 -25.83 8.43 -11.84
N GLY A 216 -25.10 7.96 -10.83
CA GLY A 216 -25.39 6.65 -10.23
C GLY A 216 -25.05 5.45 -11.12
N ASN A 217 -24.28 5.63 -12.20
CA ASN A 217 -23.94 4.53 -13.10
C ASN A 217 -22.74 3.73 -12.56
N GLU A 218 -22.75 2.42 -12.81
CA GLU A 218 -21.59 1.55 -12.62
C GLU A 218 -21.10 1.07 -13.99
N ILE A 219 -19.89 1.48 -14.39
CA ILE A 219 -19.27 1.12 -15.67
C ILE A 219 -17.96 0.38 -15.38
N ARG A 220 -17.86 -0.88 -15.81
CA ARG A 220 -16.75 -1.74 -15.43
C ARG A 220 -16.31 -2.83 -16.40
N ASP A 221 -15.14 -3.41 -16.15
CA ASP A 221 -14.69 -4.67 -16.76
C ASP A 221 -14.71 -4.64 -18.29
N MET A 222 -14.01 -3.66 -18.87
CA MET A 222 -13.83 -3.56 -20.31
C MET A 222 -12.88 -4.66 -20.81
N THR A 223 -13.15 -5.23 -21.98
CA THR A 223 -12.42 -6.34 -22.60
C THR A 223 -11.92 -5.98 -24.02
N PRO A 224 -10.97 -5.04 -24.16
CA PRO A 224 -10.47 -4.59 -25.46
C PRO A 224 -9.67 -5.66 -26.19
N TRP A 225 -9.62 -5.56 -27.52
CA TRP A 225 -8.80 -6.46 -28.34
C TRP A 225 -7.32 -6.01 -28.33
N ARG A 226 -6.44 -6.86 -27.79
CA ARG A 226 -5.04 -6.51 -27.43
C ARG A 226 -3.98 -6.69 -28.54
N HIS A 227 -4.28 -6.35 -29.81
CA HIS A 227 -3.26 -6.36 -30.88
C HIS A 227 -2.50 -5.03 -30.95
N GLU A 228 -1.20 -5.03 -31.29
CA GLU A 228 -0.36 -3.80 -31.33
C GLU A 228 -0.95 -2.69 -32.22
N ASP A 229 -1.52 -3.07 -33.36
CA ASP A 229 -2.24 -2.15 -34.25
C ASP A 229 -3.66 -1.78 -33.78
N ALA A 230 -4.24 -2.50 -32.82
CA ALA A 230 -5.62 -2.24 -32.34
C ALA A 230 -5.70 -0.90 -31.60
N VAL A 231 -4.78 -0.68 -30.65
CA VAL A 231 -4.66 0.57 -29.90
C VAL A 231 -4.40 1.76 -30.84
N ALA A 232 -3.50 1.59 -31.81
CA ALA A 232 -3.19 2.62 -32.81
C ALA A 232 -4.37 2.97 -33.75
N LYS A 233 -5.42 2.17 -33.73
CA LYS A 233 -6.60 2.28 -34.60
C LYS A 233 -7.91 2.52 -33.85
N GLY A 234 -7.84 2.72 -32.53
CA GLY A 234 -8.97 3.18 -31.72
C GLY A 234 -9.69 2.10 -30.92
N ASP A 235 -9.20 0.86 -30.90
CA ASP A 235 -9.70 -0.18 -29.99
C ASP A 235 -9.08 0.03 -28.60
N HIS A 236 -9.60 1.05 -27.90
CA HIS A 236 -9.32 1.39 -26.52
C HIS A 236 -10.66 1.54 -25.80
N ALA A 237 -10.63 1.54 -24.47
CA ALA A 237 -11.83 1.62 -23.66
C ALA A 237 -11.78 2.86 -22.77
N ASP A 238 -12.67 3.80 -23.03
CA ASP A 238 -12.98 4.89 -22.12
C ASP A 238 -14.34 4.62 -21.45
N LEU A 239 -14.44 4.79 -20.13
CA LEU A 239 -15.70 4.51 -19.42
C LEU A 239 -16.75 5.58 -19.73
N ILE A 240 -16.36 6.85 -19.64
CA ILE A 240 -17.15 8.02 -20.07
C ILE A 240 -16.30 8.89 -20.98
N GLN A 241 -16.75 9.06 -22.22
CA GLN A 241 -16.04 9.81 -23.24
C GLN A 241 -16.88 10.97 -23.81
N PHE A 242 -16.28 12.15 -23.88
CA PHE A 242 -16.78 13.29 -24.65
C PHE A 242 -15.81 13.62 -25.76
N TRP A 243 -16.24 13.52 -27.01
CA TRP A 243 -15.43 13.89 -28.17
C TRP A 243 -16.08 15.01 -28.98
N THR A 244 -15.29 15.61 -29.88
CA THR A 244 -15.77 16.66 -30.79
C THR A 244 -15.54 16.37 -32.26
N SER A 245 -15.14 15.14 -32.61
CA SER A 245 -15.00 14.73 -34.00
C SER A 245 -16.30 14.95 -34.78
N SER A 246 -16.22 15.68 -35.88
CA SER A 246 -17.38 16.03 -36.74
C SER A 246 -18.50 16.83 -36.05
N THR A 247 -18.23 17.48 -34.92
CA THR A 247 -19.19 18.38 -34.25
C THR A 247 -19.14 19.81 -34.82
N THR A 248 -20.21 20.55 -34.59
CA THR A 248 -20.36 21.96 -35.03
C THR A 248 -20.69 22.92 -33.90
N GLU A 249 -21.05 22.37 -32.74
CA GLU A 249 -21.36 23.12 -31.52
C GLU A 249 -20.67 22.42 -30.33
N PRO A 250 -20.30 23.18 -29.30
CA PRO A 250 -19.67 22.68 -28.08
C PRO A 250 -20.65 21.88 -27.22
N SER A 251 -20.13 20.95 -26.42
CA SER A 251 -20.90 20.33 -25.35
C SER A 251 -20.93 21.23 -24.10
N GLU A 252 -22.09 21.39 -23.49
CA GLU A 252 -22.29 22.34 -22.37
C GLU A 252 -23.34 21.89 -21.34
N ASN A 253 -23.20 22.35 -20.09
CA ASN A 253 -24.07 22.03 -18.95
C ASN A 253 -24.07 20.52 -18.66
N ILE A 254 -22.94 20.02 -18.15
CA ILE A 254 -22.71 18.59 -17.90
C ILE A 254 -22.51 18.38 -16.41
N ILE A 255 -23.26 17.43 -15.84
CA ILE A 255 -23.13 16.95 -14.47
C ILE A 255 -22.80 15.47 -14.52
N ILE A 256 -21.68 15.09 -13.90
CA ILE A 256 -21.25 13.70 -13.72
C ILE A 256 -21.12 13.45 -12.22
N ARG A 257 -21.98 12.63 -11.64
CA ARG A 257 -21.94 12.39 -10.20
C ARG A 257 -22.32 11.00 -9.73
N ASP A 258 -21.88 10.62 -8.54
CA ASP A 258 -22.28 9.38 -7.87
C ASP A 258 -22.01 8.11 -8.72
N ASN A 259 -21.08 8.17 -9.69
CA ASN A 259 -20.77 7.03 -10.56
C ASN A 259 -19.63 6.19 -9.97
N LEU A 260 -19.72 4.88 -10.17
CA LEU A 260 -18.64 3.92 -9.92
C LEU A 260 -17.99 3.52 -11.25
N LEU A 261 -16.72 3.86 -11.39
CA LEU A 261 -15.93 3.62 -12.60
C LEU A 261 -14.74 2.75 -12.23
N HIS A 262 -14.73 1.48 -12.63
CA HIS A 262 -13.62 0.59 -12.30
C HIS A 262 -13.26 -0.43 -13.37
N VAL A 263 -12.04 -0.94 -13.38
CA VAL A 263 -11.65 -2.05 -14.27
C VAL A 263 -10.88 -3.08 -13.44
N SER A 264 -11.40 -4.29 -13.29
CA SER A 264 -10.86 -5.29 -12.36
C SER A 264 -9.49 -5.86 -12.76
N ASP A 265 -9.21 -6.02 -14.06
CA ASP A 265 -8.05 -6.80 -14.54
C ASP A 265 -6.87 -5.93 -15.03
N GLY A 266 -6.71 -4.73 -14.46
CA GLY A 266 -5.57 -3.83 -14.75
C GLY A 266 -5.51 -3.30 -16.18
N ASP A 267 -6.56 -3.50 -16.99
CA ASP A 267 -6.62 -3.02 -18.36
C ASP A 267 -6.66 -1.47 -18.37
N PRO A 268 -5.73 -0.80 -19.08
CA PRO A 268 -5.66 0.66 -19.07
C PRO A 268 -6.89 1.22 -19.78
N SER A 269 -7.83 1.76 -18.99
CA SER A 269 -9.00 2.48 -19.49
C SER A 269 -8.99 3.91 -18.96
N GLN A 270 -9.45 4.86 -19.76
CA GLN A 270 -9.62 6.22 -19.27
C GLN A 270 -10.98 6.31 -18.59
N SER A 271 -11.06 6.92 -17.41
CA SER A 271 -12.33 6.89 -16.66
C SER A 271 -13.28 7.96 -17.18
N ILE A 272 -12.85 9.24 -17.12
CA ILE A 272 -13.59 10.36 -17.68
C ILE A 272 -12.67 11.11 -18.63
N LEU A 273 -12.93 11.00 -19.93
CA LEU A 273 -12.20 11.72 -20.97
C LEU A 273 -13.11 12.76 -21.64
N MET A 274 -12.75 14.03 -21.55
CA MET A 274 -13.35 15.11 -22.34
C MET A 274 -12.29 15.73 -23.22
N ARG A 275 -12.27 15.38 -24.51
CA ARG A 275 -11.23 15.82 -25.44
C ARG A 275 -11.81 16.44 -26.71
N ASN A 276 -11.31 17.63 -27.04
CA ASN A 276 -11.77 18.37 -28.20
C ASN A 276 -10.80 18.26 -29.38
N GLU A 277 -11.00 17.26 -30.25
CA GLU A 277 -10.14 17.02 -31.42
C GLU A 277 -10.05 18.20 -32.39
N LEU A 278 -11.14 18.98 -32.55
CA LEU A 278 -11.13 20.14 -33.44
C LEU A 278 -10.27 21.28 -32.87
N VAL A 279 -10.26 21.46 -31.55
CA VAL A 279 -9.37 22.42 -30.88
C VAL A 279 -7.94 21.90 -30.89
N ASP A 280 -7.71 20.64 -30.54
CA ASP A 280 -6.39 19.99 -30.55
C ASP A 280 -5.70 20.08 -31.92
N SER A 281 -6.47 19.91 -33.00
CA SER A 281 -5.97 19.98 -34.38
C SER A 281 -5.88 21.41 -34.94
N GLY A 282 -6.24 22.43 -34.14
CA GLY A 282 -6.24 23.83 -34.54
C GLY A 282 -7.31 24.20 -35.58
N GLN A 283 -8.34 23.36 -35.72
CA GLN A 283 -9.48 23.56 -36.62
C GLN A 283 -10.60 24.40 -36.00
N ALA A 284 -10.66 24.48 -34.67
CA ALA A 284 -11.56 25.33 -33.90
C ALA A 284 -10.82 26.08 -32.78
N GLY A 285 -11.44 27.12 -32.23
CA GLY A 285 -10.97 27.89 -31.08
C GLY A 285 -11.91 27.81 -29.87
N GLU A 286 -11.88 28.87 -29.05
CA GLU A 286 -12.69 29.02 -27.82
C GLU A 286 -14.19 28.80 -28.02
N GLU A 287 -14.71 28.97 -29.24
CA GLU A 287 -16.11 28.70 -29.56
C GLU A 287 -16.49 27.22 -29.31
N MET A 288 -15.54 26.30 -29.45
CA MET A 288 -15.76 24.87 -29.25
C MET A 288 -15.40 24.36 -27.84
N PHE A 289 -14.91 25.21 -26.94
CA PHE A 289 -14.55 24.79 -25.59
C PHE A 289 -15.76 24.23 -24.82
N TYR A 290 -15.52 23.29 -23.92
CA TYR A 290 -16.53 22.76 -22.99
C TYR A 290 -17.01 23.87 -22.04
N ARG A 291 -18.26 23.79 -21.56
CA ARG A 291 -18.82 24.82 -20.65
C ARG A 291 -19.66 24.23 -19.53
N ASN A 292 -19.56 24.81 -18.34
CA ASN A 292 -20.39 24.50 -17.18
C ASN A 292 -20.34 23.00 -16.84
N ILE A 293 -19.17 22.55 -16.41
CA ILE A 293 -18.89 21.15 -16.09
C ILE A 293 -18.83 20.99 -14.57
N LEU A 294 -19.61 20.06 -14.03
CA LEU A 294 -19.55 19.62 -12.65
C LEU A 294 -19.28 18.12 -12.61
N ILE A 295 -18.18 17.72 -11.97
CA ILE A 295 -17.83 16.34 -11.70
C ILE A 295 -17.71 16.17 -10.19
N GLU A 296 -18.65 15.45 -9.57
CA GLU A 296 -18.68 15.31 -8.11
C GLU A 296 -19.03 13.92 -7.61
N ASP A 297 -18.53 13.52 -6.45
CA ASP A 297 -18.98 12.30 -5.76
C ASP A 297 -18.81 10.98 -6.57
N ASN A 298 -17.88 10.95 -7.53
CA ASN A 298 -17.56 9.72 -8.29
C ASN A 298 -16.43 8.92 -7.62
N LEU A 299 -16.53 7.59 -7.65
CA LEU A 299 -15.45 6.66 -7.28
C LEU A 299 -14.81 6.08 -8.54
N ILE A 300 -13.51 6.35 -8.71
CA ILE A 300 -12.69 5.87 -9.82
C ILE A 300 -11.64 4.91 -9.27
N TYR A 301 -11.74 3.63 -9.61
CA TYR A 301 -10.78 2.59 -9.23
C TYR A 301 -10.13 1.98 -10.48
N ASN A 302 -8.96 2.49 -10.86
CA ASN A 302 -8.40 2.24 -12.20
C ASN A 302 -6.86 2.34 -12.24
N ALA A 303 -6.22 1.72 -13.23
CA ALA A 303 -4.76 1.59 -13.34
C ALA A 303 -4.10 2.55 -14.37
N GLN A 304 -4.79 3.64 -14.75
CA GLN A 304 -4.41 4.49 -15.88
C GLN A 304 -4.31 5.99 -15.53
N ALA A 305 -3.31 6.70 -16.07
CA ALA A 305 -3.05 8.14 -15.83
C ALA A 305 -4.22 9.11 -16.14
N HIS A 306 -5.15 8.72 -17.00
CA HIS A 306 -6.32 9.48 -17.41
C HIS A 306 -7.52 9.08 -16.54
N GLY A 307 -7.41 9.35 -15.23
CA GLY A 307 -8.54 9.27 -14.30
C GLY A 307 -9.64 10.24 -14.74
N THR A 308 -9.43 11.54 -14.53
CA THR A 308 -10.31 12.59 -15.10
C THR A 308 -9.47 13.54 -15.94
N ARG A 309 -9.75 13.57 -17.24
CA ARG A 309 -9.07 14.44 -18.20
C ARG A 309 -10.07 15.35 -18.90
N ILE A 310 -9.89 16.64 -18.73
CA ILE A 310 -10.69 17.67 -19.39
C ILE A 310 -9.79 18.52 -20.28
N GLY A 311 -10.15 18.60 -21.55
CA GLY A 311 -9.60 19.56 -22.51
C GLY A 311 -10.01 20.99 -22.18
N GLU A 312 -9.97 21.86 -23.17
CA GLU A 312 -10.22 23.28 -22.96
C GLU A 312 -11.69 23.58 -22.61
N GLY A 313 -11.90 24.29 -21.50
CA GLY A 313 -13.24 24.62 -21.04
C GLY A 313 -13.36 25.88 -20.19
N PHE A 314 -14.60 26.30 -19.97
CA PHE A 314 -15.00 27.39 -19.07
C PHE A 314 -15.90 26.83 -17.96
N ASP A 315 -15.75 27.35 -16.74
CA ASP A 315 -16.61 27.02 -15.60
C ASP A 315 -16.59 25.51 -15.28
N ILE A 316 -15.42 25.02 -14.83
CA ILE A 316 -15.18 23.61 -14.50
C ILE A 316 -15.07 23.45 -12.98
N THR A 317 -15.82 22.53 -12.40
CA THR A 317 -15.72 22.15 -10.98
C THR A 317 -15.56 20.65 -10.85
N ILE A 318 -14.50 20.22 -10.16
CA ILE A 318 -14.22 18.81 -9.84
C ILE A 318 -14.11 18.71 -8.32
N LYS A 319 -15.05 18.04 -7.65
CA LYS A 319 -15.03 17.98 -6.18
C LYS A 319 -15.53 16.69 -5.57
N ASN A 320 -15.09 16.36 -4.37
CA ASN A 320 -15.57 15.18 -3.65
C ASN A 320 -15.43 13.87 -4.47
N ASN A 321 -14.45 13.73 -5.36
CA ASN A 321 -14.25 12.46 -6.07
C ASN A 321 -13.13 11.68 -5.37
N THR A 322 -13.22 10.34 -5.41
CA THR A 322 -12.17 9.44 -4.91
C THR A 322 -11.53 8.71 -6.08
N TYR A 323 -10.21 8.82 -6.22
CA TYR A 323 -9.42 8.13 -7.22
C TYR A 323 -8.49 7.16 -6.49
N ILE A 324 -8.59 5.88 -6.78
CA ILE A 324 -7.76 4.82 -6.21
C ILE A 324 -7.10 4.09 -7.37
N GLN A 325 -5.80 3.82 -7.25
CA GLN A 325 -5.10 3.00 -8.22
C GLN A 325 -5.46 1.52 -8.02
N ASN A 326 -5.90 0.84 -9.07
CA ASN A 326 -6.01 -0.63 -9.09
C ASN A 326 -4.63 -1.27 -9.40
N ILE A 327 -4.41 -2.54 -9.02
CA ILE A 327 -3.15 -3.30 -9.18
C ILE A 327 -2.54 -3.11 -10.57
N ASP A 328 -1.22 -2.96 -10.54
CA ASP A 328 -0.37 -2.60 -11.66
C ASP A 328 -0.50 -3.49 -12.90
N HIS A 329 -0.39 -2.81 -14.03
CA HIS A 329 -0.28 -3.41 -15.34
C HIS A 329 1.07 -4.13 -15.50
N ALA A 330 1.05 -5.33 -16.09
CA ALA A 330 2.22 -6.19 -16.27
C ALA A 330 3.34 -5.64 -17.18
N ASP A 331 3.20 -4.41 -17.73
CA ASP A 331 4.21 -3.79 -18.61
C ASP A 331 5.16 -2.80 -17.92
N GLY A 332 5.04 -2.64 -16.60
CA GLY A 332 5.94 -1.79 -15.80
C GLY A 332 5.73 -0.28 -15.95
N THR A 333 4.68 0.16 -16.66
CA THR A 333 4.30 1.58 -16.69
C THR A 333 3.28 1.91 -15.60
N VAL A 334 3.75 2.15 -14.38
CA VAL A 334 2.89 2.65 -13.28
C VAL A 334 2.30 4.00 -13.68
N THR A 335 1.00 4.04 -13.98
CA THR A 335 0.28 5.28 -14.25
C THR A 335 -0.86 5.47 -13.26
N VAL A 336 -0.60 6.25 -12.20
CA VAL A 336 -1.61 6.57 -11.19
C VAL A 336 -2.74 7.43 -11.78
N PRO A 337 -4.02 7.18 -11.46
CA PRO A 337 -5.12 8.02 -11.90
C PRO A 337 -4.92 9.46 -11.42
N ALA A 338 -5.16 10.41 -12.32
CA ALA A 338 -4.91 11.81 -12.06
C ALA A 338 -6.05 12.71 -12.55
N ILE A 339 -6.18 13.87 -11.91
CA ILE A 339 -6.98 14.98 -12.42
C ILE A 339 -6.09 15.80 -13.37
N THR A 340 -6.55 15.96 -14.62
CA THR A 340 -5.88 16.79 -15.63
C THR A 340 -6.89 17.74 -16.26
N VAL A 341 -6.60 19.03 -16.23
CA VAL A 341 -7.38 20.07 -16.91
C VAL A 341 -6.44 20.86 -17.83
N ALA A 342 -6.89 21.20 -19.05
CA ALA A 342 -6.09 22.02 -19.96
C ALA A 342 -5.79 23.39 -19.35
N LEU A 343 -4.52 23.83 -19.41
CA LEU A 343 -4.05 25.10 -18.83
C LEU A 343 -4.67 26.35 -19.48
N THR A 344 -5.29 26.21 -20.65
CA THR A 344 -6.03 27.27 -21.35
C THR A 344 -7.47 27.41 -20.86
N SER A 345 -7.91 26.59 -19.90
CA SER A 345 -9.24 26.68 -19.30
C SER A 345 -9.37 27.87 -18.34
N GLU A 346 -10.59 28.36 -18.13
CA GLU A 346 -10.87 29.46 -17.21
C GLU A 346 -11.96 29.10 -16.19
N ASN A 347 -11.87 29.70 -15.00
CA ASN A 347 -12.77 29.46 -13.86
C ASN A 347 -12.85 27.96 -13.48
N VAL A 348 -11.70 27.41 -13.10
CA VAL A 348 -11.56 26.01 -12.71
C VAL A 348 -11.46 25.90 -11.18
N THR A 349 -12.25 25.01 -10.58
CA THR A 349 -12.18 24.63 -9.16
C THR A 349 -11.94 23.12 -9.02
N ILE A 350 -10.97 22.74 -8.19
CA ILE A 350 -10.63 21.35 -7.85
C ILE A 350 -10.52 21.25 -6.33
N GLU A 351 -11.51 20.66 -5.66
CA GLU A 351 -11.54 20.64 -4.18
C GLU A 351 -12.09 19.37 -3.56
N ASN A 352 -11.66 19.05 -2.33
CA ASN A 352 -12.20 17.92 -1.55
C ASN A 352 -12.06 16.55 -2.24
N ASN A 353 -11.13 16.35 -3.15
CA ASN A 353 -10.92 15.04 -3.79
C ASN A 353 -9.89 14.22 -3.00
N ILE A 354 -10.01 12.89 -3.01
CA ILE A 354 -8.93 11.96 -2.65
C ILE A 354 -8.30 11.50 -3.96
N VAL A 355 -7.03 11.82 -4.22
CA VAL A 355 -6.43 11.60 -5.54
C VAL A 355 -4.92 11.34 -5.46
N PRO A 356 -4.34 10.43 -6.25
CA PRO A 356 -2.89 10.25 -6.26
C PRO A 356 -2.14 11.46 -6.81
N ARG A 357 -2.72 12.16 -7.79
CA ARG A 357 -2.07 13.29 -8.46
C ARG A 357 -3.03 14.29 -9.10
N ILE A 358 -2.68 15.58 -9.00
CA ILE A 358 -3.21 16.67 -9.84
C ILE A 358 -2.12 17.10 -10.82
N ALA A 359 -2.35 16.92 -12.12
CA ALA A 359 -1.33 17.15 -13.14
C ALA A 359 -1.08 18.65 -13.39
N ASN A 360 0.17 19.10 -13.31
CA ASN A 360 0.61 20.50 -13.47
C ASN A 360 0.01 21.46 -12.42
N GLU A 361 -0.19 21.00 -11.20
CA GLU A 361 -0.84 21.77 -10.13
C GLU A 361 -0.21 23.17 -9.93
N ASP A 362 1.13 23.28 -9.84
CA ASP A 362 1.81 24.57 -9.67
C ASP A 362 1.47 25.56 -10.79
N ALA A 363 1.50 25.09 -12.05
CA ALA A 363 1.17 25.91 -13.19
C ALA A 363 -0.31 26.33 -13.19
N MET A 364 -1.21 25.45 -12.75
CA MET A 364 -2.64 25.77 -12.60
C MET A 364 -2.85 26.85 -11.54
N ARG A 365 -2.17 26.74 -10.39
CA ARG A 365 -2.22 27.74 -9.31
C ARG A 365 -1.71 29.10 -9.79
N ASP A 366 -0.61 29.14 -10.54
CA ASP A 366 -0.06 30.36 -11.15
C ASP A 366 -1.03 31.03 -12.14
N LEU A 367 -1.86 30.24 -12.81
CA LEU A 367 -2.90 30.71 -13.73
C LEU A 367 -4.21 31.08 -13.01
N GLY A 368 -4.28 30.92 -11.68
CA GLY A 368 -5.42 31.34 -10.86
C GLY A 368 -6.53 30.30 -10.73
N PHE A 369 -6.24 29.02 -10.96
CA PHE A 369 -7.19 27.93 -10.70
C PHE A 369 -7.38 27.79 -9.18
N ASN A 370 -8.60 27.50 -8.74
CA ASN A 370 -8.90 27.29 -7.33
C ASN A 370 -8.69 25.82 -6.94
N ILE A 371 -7.58 25.50 -6.28
CA ILE A 371 -7.24 24.13 -5.87
C ILE A 371 -7.07 24.10 -4.34
N SER A 372 -7.93 23.35 -3.64
CA SER A 372 -7.97 23.36 -2.16
C SER A 372 -8.49 22.06 -1.55
N ASN A 373 -7.99 21.68 -0.38
CA ASN A 373 -8.50 20.56 0.42
C ASN A 373 -8.57 19.22 -0.34
N ASN A 374 -7.62 18.93 -1.22
CA ASN A 374 -7.51 17.61 -1.84
C ASN A 374 -6.50 16.77 -1.04
N LEU A 375 -6.87 15.53 -0.71
CA LEU A 375 -5.98 14.57 -0.06
C LEU A 375 -5.19 13.83 -1.13
N MET A 376 -3.86 13.93 -1.04
CA MET A 376 -2.94 13.25 -1.95
C MET A 376 -2.59 11.88 -1.38
N ILE A 377 -2.85 10.81 -2.12
CA ILE A 377 -2.61 9.42 -1.66
C ILE A 377 -1.49 8.76 -2.48
N GLN A 378 -0.88 7.72 -1.93
CA GLN A 378 0.14 6.95 -2.63
C GLN A 378 0.04 5.45 -2.27
N ASN A 379 0.50 4.57 -3.16
CA ASN A 379 0.48 3.12 -2.96
C ASN A 379 1.85 2.47 -3.13
N THR A 380 2.91 3.28 -3.09
CA THR A 380 4.29 2.84 -3.39
C THR A 380 5.15 2.70 -2.14
N ASP A 381 4.83 3.43 -1.08
CA ASP A 381 5.59 3.46 0.17
C ASP A 381 4.64 3.10 1.32
N PRO A 382 4.62 1.85 1.79
CA PRO A 382 3.77 1.42 2.90
C PRO A 382 3.94 2.22 4.20
N ASN A 383 5.07 2.89 4.40
CA ASN A 383 5.36 3.68 5.60
C ASN A 383 5.19 5.19 5.39
N GLY A 384 4.93 5.62 4.15
CA GLY A 384 4.78 7.02 3.78
C GLY A 384 3.39 7.57 4.11
N GLU A 385 3.30 8.87 4.36
CA GLU A 385 2.00 9.53 4.61
C GLU A 385 0.96 9.21 3.52
N ASN A 386 -0.28 9.04 3.95
CA ASN A 386 -1.42 8.79 3.06
C ASN A 386 -1.25 7.53 2.18
N TYR A 387 -0.57 6.52 2.70
CA TYR A 387 -0.51 5.20 2.10
C TYR A 387 -1.92 4.62 1.95
N VAL A 388 -2.26 4.15 0.75
CA VAL A 388 -3.60 3.66 0.42
C VAL A 388 -4.04 2.50 1.32
N GLY A 389 -3.10 1.66 1.77
CA GLY A 389 -3.39 0.54 2.66
C GLY A 389 -3.87 0.94 4.06
N ASP A 390 -3.47 2.12 4.55
CA ASP A 390 -3.89 2.62 5.87
C ASP A 390 -5.16 3.48 5.81
N LEU A 391 -5.53 3.92 4.60
CA LEU A 391 -6.70 4.76 4.40
C LEU A 391 -7.96 3.97 4.04
N PHE A 392 -7.82 2.87 3.30
CA PHE A 392 -8.95 2.11 2.73
C PHE A 392 -8.92 0.65 3.18
N ILE A 393 -10.10 0.04 3.27
CA ILE A 393 -10.29 -1.32 3.80
C ILE A 393 -9.48 -2.39 3.05
N ASP A 394 -9.56 -2.44 1.72
CA ASP A 394 -8.83 -3.40 0.88
C ASP A 394 -8.62 -2.84 -0.54
N ALA A 395 -8.05 -1.64 -0.64
CA ALA A 395 -7.81 -0.98 -1.92
C ALA A 395 -6.68 -1.62 -2.75
N LEU A 396 -5.80 -2.39 -2.11
CA LEU A 396 -4.56 -2.91 -2.71
C LEU A 396 -4.64 -4.37 -3.19
N SER A 397 -5.66 -5.14 -2.80
CA SER A 397 -5.79 -6.55 -3.24
C SER A 397 -6.05 -6.72 -4.74
N GLY A 398 -6.35 -5.61 -5.44
CA GLY A 398 -6.67 -5.53 -6.87
C GLY A 398 -7.89 -6.29 -7.29
N LYS A 399 -8.70 -6.70 -6.32
CA LYS A 399 -9.95 -7.37 -6.56
C LYS A 399 -11.03 -6.59 -5.84
N TYR A 400 -11.71 -5.75 -6.62
CA TYR A 400 -12.94 -5.13 -6.17
C TYR A 400 -14.05 -6.18 -6.05
N SER A 401 -14.46 -6.51 -4.82
CA SER A 401 -15.63 -7.37 -4.59
C SER A 401 -16.88 -6.52 -4.32
N SER A 402 -16.71 -5.39 -3.64
CA SER A 402 -17.77 -4.41 -3.37
C SER A 402 -17.22 -3.03 -3.00
N VAL A 403 -18.08 -2.00 -3.01
CA VAL A 403 -17.71 -0.63 -2.56
C VAL A 403 -17.17 -0.65 -1.13
N ALA A 404 -17.59 -1.61 -0.31
CA ALA A 404 -17.14 -1.73 1.07
C ALA A 404 -15.63 -1.94 1.18
N ASP A 405 -15.00 -2.59 0.19
CA ASP A 405 -13.54 -2.78 0.14
C ASP A 405 -12.80 -1.46 -0.15
N LEU A 406 -13.49 -0.50 -0.76
CA LEU A 406 -12.97 0.82 -1.12
C LEU A 406 -13.48 1.93 -0.21
N GLN A 407 -14.07 1.57 0.93
CA GLN A 407 -14.42 2.54 1.97
C GLN A 407 -13.22 2.88 2.83
N LEU A 408 -13.21 4.11 3.33
CA LEU A 408 -12.22 4.58 4.29
C LEU A 408 -12.28 3.73 5.56
N ILE A 409 -11.13 3.51 6.17
CA ILE A 409 -11.05 2.90 7.49
C ILE A 409 -11.52 3.95 8.52
N PRO A 410 -12.46 3.62 9.43
CA PRO A 410 -12.82 4.50 10.54
C PRO A 410 -11.59 4.89 11.37
N GLY A 411 -11.41 6.19 11.61
CA GLY A 411 -10.23 6.71 12.32
C GLY A 411 -8.96 6.83 11.47
N SER A 412 -8.98 6.48 10.18
CA SER A 412 -7.85 6.78 9.29
C SER A 412 -7.67 8.29 9.12
N ALA A 413 -6.48 8.73 8.70
CA ALA A 413 -6.18 10.14 8.45
C ALA A 413 -7.15 10.84 7.47
N ALA A 414 -7.82 10.08 6.60
CA ALA A 414 -8.82 10.57 5.66
C ALA A 414 -10.25 10.67 6.24
N ASP A 415 -10.53 9.96 7.34
CA ASP A 415 -11.83 9.94 7.99
C ASP A 415 -12.15 11.30 8.63
N GLY A 416 -13.39 11.76 8.50
CA GLY A 416 -13.83 13.05 9.03
C GLY A 416 -13.28 14.30 8.33
N MET A 417 -12.34 14.20 7.39
CA MET A 417 -11.79 15.34 6.64
C MET A 417 -12.79 16.01 5.68
N GLY A 418 -13.88 15.33 5.33
CA GLY A 418 -14.85 15.81 4.35
C GLY A 418 -14.31 15.83 2.92
N VAL A 419 -13.44 14.89 2.58
CA VAL A 419 -12.86 14.68 1.24
C VAL A 419 -13.33 13.35 0.66
N GLY A 420 -13.23 13.22 -0.66
CA GLY A 420 -13.60 12.01 -1.40
C GLY A 420 -15.09 11.87 -1.66
N ALA A 421 -15.44 10.84 -2.41
CA ALA A 421 -16.82 10.49 -2.75
C ALA A 421 -17.58 10.00 -1.52
N ALA A 422 -18.86 10.37 -1.44
CA ALA A 422 -19.75 9.94 -0.35
C ALA A 422 -19.80 8.41 -0.21
N MET A 423 -19.73 7.66 -1.32
CA MET A 423 -19.74 6.19 -1.30
C MET A 423 -18.48 5.55 -0.71
N THR A 424 -17.36 6.29 -0.64
CA THR A 424 -16.12 5.85 0.01
C THR A 424 -16.06 6.18 1.48
N GLN A 425 -17.04 6.91 2.02
CA GLN A 425 -17.16 7.09 3.46
C GLN A 425 -17.61 5.78 4.10
N PHE A 426 -17.02 5.42 5.25
CA PHE A 426 -17.37 4.18 5.92
C PHE A 426 -18.85 4.17 6.33
N ASN A 427 -19.54 3.07 6.04
CA ASN A 427 -20.91 2.89 6.48
C ASN A 427 -20.95 1.96 7.70
N GLU A 428 -21.02 2.54 8.90
CA GLU A 428 -21.14 1.78 10.15
C GLU A 428 -22.45 1.01 10.28
N THR A 429 -23.49 1.38 9.50
CA THR A 429 -24.84 0.79 9.61
C THR A 429 -25.42 0.43 8.24
N PRO A 430 -24.80 -0.50 7.49
CA PRO A 430 -25.30 -0.90 6.17
C PRO A 430 -26.67 -1.58 6.26
N GLU A 431 -27.50 -1.44 5.23
CA GLU A 431 -28.86 -2.02 5.24
C GLU A 431 -28.86 -3.56 5.35
N ALA A 432 -27.81 -4.19 4.83
CA ALA A 432 -27.60 -5.64 4.85
C ALA A 432 -26.29 -5.97 5.58
N LEU A 433 -26.12 -7.24 5.97
CA LEU A 433 -24.86 -7.75 6.50
C LEU A 433 -23.76 -7.60 5.44
N THR A 434 -22.76 -6.78 5.74
CA THR A 434 -21.60 -6.53 4.87
C THR A 434 -20.36 -7.06 5.56
N ALA A 435 -19.85 -8.19 5.05
CA ALA A 435 -18.57 -8.73 5.48
C ALA A 435 -17.45 -7.78 5.06
N ILE A 436 -16.64 -7.37 6.02
CA ILE A 436 -15.42 -6.59 5.81
C ILE A 436 -14.24 -7.51 6.11
N ALA A 437 -13.30 -7.61 5.19
CA ALA A 437 -12.04 -8.29 5.39
C ALA A 437 -10.92 -7.31 5.07
N ARG A 438 -9.97 -7.15 5.99
CA ARG A 438 -8.74 -6.40 5.76
C ARG A 438 -7.55 -7.18 6.30
N GLN A 439 -6.38 -6.88 5.76
CA GLN A 439 -5.11 -7.22 6.40
C GLN A 439 -4.81 -6.07 7.36
N ALA A 440 -4.70 -6.34 8.66
CA ALA A 440 -4.33 -5.31 9.62
C ALA A 440 -2.87 -4.93 9.40
N SER A 441 -2.58 -3.64 9.24
CA SER A 441 -1.21 -3.13 9.34
C SER A 441 -0.83 -3.12 10.83
N GLY A 442 0.08 -4.00 11.21
CA GLY A 442 0.54 -4.16 12.59
C GLY A 442 1.77 -5.05 12.63
N GLU A 443 2.86 -4.49 13.18
CA GLU A 443 4.17 -5.10 13.43
C GLU A 443 4.74 -5.93 12.28
N TYR A 444 5.65 -5.31 11.51
CA TYR A 444 6.66 -6.03 10.74
C TYR A 444 7.48 -6.89 11.71
N LEU A 445 7.05 -8.13 11.95
CA LEU A 445 7.84 -9.16 12.65
C LEU A 445 8.98 -9.71 11.76
N GLY A 446 9.31 -9.01 10.67
CA GLY A 446 10.33 -9.42 9.69
C GLY A 446 9.97 -10.65 8.84
N ASP A 447 8.72 -11.12 8.89
CA ASP A 447 8.31 -12.41 8.32
C ASP A 447 7.23 -12.27 7.23
N ASP A 448 7.64 -12.18 5.97
CA ASP A 448 6.81 -11.91 4.76
C ASP A 448 5.69 -12.94 4.49
N ASN A 449 5.53 -13.95 5.35
CA ASN A 449 4.52 -15.01 5.24
C ASN A 449 3.48 -15.00 6.37
N TYR A 450 3.55 -14.05 7.29
CA TYR A 450 2.65 -13.91 8.43
C TYR A 450 1.67 -12.75 8.21
N PHE A 451 0.38 -13.00 8.44
CA PHE A 451 -0.70 -12.04 8.19
C PHE A 451 -1.68 -12.02 9.35
N VAL A 452 -2.11 -10.82 9.73
CA VAL A 452 -3.25 -10.61 10.63
C VAL A 452 -4.45 -10.20 9.79
N PHE A 453 -5.47 -11.05 9.79
CA PHE A 453 -6.74 -10.82 9.10
C PHE A 453 -7.79 -10.29 10.07
N ASP A 454 -8.38 -9.15 9.73
CA ASP A 454 -9.35 -8.45 10.56
C ASP A 454 -10.69 -8.26 9.83
N ALA A 455 -11.76 -8.63 10.52
CA ALA A 455 -13.15 -8.52 10.14
C ALA A 455 -13.99 -7.79 11.20
N SER A 456 -13.35 -7.12 12.17
CA SER A 456 -13.98 -6.34 13.23
C SER A 456 -14.94 -5.27 12.71
N LEU A 457 -14.61 -4.68 11.56
CA LEU A 457 -15.42 -3.67 10.86
C LEU A 457 -16.66 -4.26 10.15
N THR A 458 -16.85 -5.58 10.16
CA THR A 458 -18.07 -6.20 9.60
C THR A 458 -19.31 -5.64 10.29
N ALA A 459 -20.23 -5.09 9.51
CA ALA A 459 -21.40 -4.37 10.02
C ALA A 459 -22.72 -4.84 9.40
N ASP A 460 -23.81 -4.57 10.11
CA ASP A 460 -25.18 -4.73 9.65
C ASP A 460 -26.01 -3.49 10.04
N ALA A 461 -27.33 -3.53 9.81
CA ALA A 461 -28.21 -2.39 10.10
C ALA A 461 -28.30 -2.01 11.60
N GLN A 462 -27.62 -2.73 12.49
CA GLN A 462 -27.51 -2.42 13.92
C GLN A 462 -26.10 -1.97 14.33
N GLY A 463 -25.15 -1.83 13.40
CA GLY A 463 -23.77 -1.44 13.67
C GLY A 463 -22.78 -2.58 13.43
N PHE A 464 -21.57 -2.44 13.97
CA PHE A 464 -20.57 -3.52 13.99
C PHE A 464 -21.14 -4.79 14.61
N THR A 465 -20.91 -5.90 13.93
CA THR A 465 -21.50 -7.19 14.28
C THR A 465 -20.82 -7.82 15.49
N GLY A 466 -19.48 -7.85 15.52
CA GLY A 466 -18.70 -8.51 16.56
C GLY A 466 -19.25 -9.89 16.91
N ALA A 467 -19.49 -10.15 18.19
CA ALA A 467 -20.02 -11.43 18.66
C ALA A 467 -21.44 -11.79 18.17
N ARG A 468 -22.16 -10.87 17.49
CA ARG A 468 -23.48 -11.12 16.89
C ARG A 468 -23.41 -11.93 15.59
N ALA A 469 -22.23 -12.08 15.01
CA ALA A 469 -22.00 -12.88 13.81
C ALA A 469 -20.98 -14.00 14.05
N THR A 470 -20.97 -14.98 13.16
CA THR A 470 -19.93 -16.01 13.10
C THR A 470 -19.06 -15.79 11.86
N TYR A 471 -17.74 -15.90 12.04
CA TYR A 471 -16.74 -15.65 11.01
C TYR A 471 -16.01 -16.95 10.67
N LEU A 472 -15.87 -17.23 9.37
CA LEU A 472 -15.09 -18.35 8.85
C LEU A 472 -14.14 -17.83 7.77
N TRP A 473 -12.85 -17.96 8.03
CA TRP A 473 -11.78 -17.66 7.09
C TRP A 473 -11.33 -18.94 6.38
N ASP A 474 -11.17 -18.86 5.07
CA ASP A 474 -10.47 -19.84 4.23
C ASP A 474 -9.29 -19.13 3.56
N PHE A 475 -8.08 -19.55 3.87
CA PHE A 475 -6.86 -18.85 3.44
C PHE A 475 -6.37 -19.25 2.05
N GLY A 476 -7.05 -20.20 1.38
CA GLY A 476 -6.69 -20.63 0.03
C GLY A 476 -5.51 -21.60 -0.05
N ASP A 477 -4.81 -21.85 1.04
CA ASP A 477 -3.74 -22.86 1.18
C ASP A 477 -4.25 -24.22 1.72
N GLY A 478 -5.56 -24.32 1.95
CA GLY A 478 -6.22 -25.50 2.52
C GLY A 478 -6.42 -25.45 4.03
N THR A 479 -6.01 -24.36 4.68
CA THR A 479 -6.27 -24.08 6.10
C THR A 479 -7.45 -23.13 6.28
N GLN A 480 -8.03 -23.15 7.49
CA GLN A 480 -9.20 -22.35 7.84
C GLN A 480 -9.12 -21.92 9.29
N ALA A 481 -9.76 -20.79 9.62
CA ALA A 481 -9.86 -20.28 10.98
C ALA A 481 -11.20 -19.58 11.22
N THR A 482 -11.48 -19.25 12.47
CA THR A 482 -12.73 -18.61 12.87
C THR A 482 -12.46 -17.51 13.88
N GLY A 483 -13.11 -16.37 13.71
CA GLY A 483 -12.93 -15.21 14.60
C GLY A 483 -12.98 -13.91 13.79
N PRO A 484 -13.31 -12.79 14.44
CA PRO A 484 -13.24 -11.48 13.80
C PRO A 484 -11.79 -11.00 13.60
N LEU A 485 -10.83 -11.48 14.39
CA LEU A 485 -9.40 -11.21 14.22
C LEU A 485 -8.68 -12.55 14.23
N VAL A 486 -7.83 -12.80 13.23
CA VAL A 486 -7.15 -14.08 13.05
C VAL A 486 -5.76 -13.89 12.47
N GLU A 487 -4.78 -14.54 13.09
CA GLU A 487 -3.42 -14.67 12.57
C GLU A 487 -3.30 -15.89 11.67
N HIS A 488 -2.57 -15.76 10.56
CA HIS A 488 -2.29 -16.88 9.67
C HIS A 488 -0.89 -16.78 9.07
N ARG A 489 -0.27 -17.94 8.90
CA ARG A 489 1.10 -18.08 8.40
C ARG A 489 1.13 -19.02 7.21
N TYR A 490 1.55 -18.52 6.06
CA TYR A 490 1.63 -19.30 4.83
C TYR A 490 2.93 -20.11 4.76
N ALA A 491 2.81 -21.41 4.48
CA ALA A 491 3.96 -22.30 4.38
C ALA A 491 4.79 -22.14 3.09
N SER A 492 4.28 -21.38 2.12
CA SER A 492 4.91 -21.23 0.81
C SER A 492 4.59 -19.86 0.24
N HIS A 493 5.51 -19.28 -0.52
CA HIS A 493 5.27 -18.07 -1.29
C HIS A 493 4.15 -18.30 -2.34
N GLY A 494 3.45 -17.24 -2.71
CA GLY A 494 2.42 -17.27 -3.74
C GLY A 494 1.22 -16.36 -3.46
N ASP A 495 0.33 -16.37 -4.45
CA ASP A 495 -0.93 -15.63 -4.40
C ASP A 495 -2.04 -16.51 -3.82
N TYR A 496 -2.58 -16.09 -2.68
CA TYR A 496 -3.63 -16.82 -1.98
C TYR A 496 -4.94 -16.06 -2.02
N LYS A 497 -5.99 -16.77 -2.44
CA LYS A 497 -7.35 -16.28 -2.35
C LYS A 497 -7.87 -16.52 -0.93
N VAL A 498 -8.03 -15.44 -0.18
CA VAL A 498 -8.62 -15.46 1.16
C VAL A 498 -10.11 -15.20 1.04
N THR A 499 -10.93 -16.04 1.67
CA THR A 499 -12.38 -15.90 1.67
C THR A 499 -12.87 -15.81 3.11
N LEU A 500 -13.52 -14.69 3.44
CA LEU A 500 -14.27 -14.51 4.68
C LEU A 500 -15.74 -14.83 4.42
N THR A 501 -16.30 -15.79 5.15
CA THR A 501 -17.74 -16.03 5.22
C THR A 501 -18.26 -15.61 6.58
N VAL A 502 -19.13 -14.60 6.61
CA VAL A 502 -19.82 -14.13 7.81
C VAL A 502 -21.27 -14.61 7.79
N THR A 503 -21.75 -15.16 8.91
CA THR A 503 -23.17 -15.46 9.12
C THR A 503 -23.71 -14.65 10.29
N GLY A 504 -24.71 -13.79 10.02
CA GLY A 504 -25.37 -12.95 11.03
C GLY A 504 -26.34 -13.73 11.93
N GLU A 505 -26.80 -13.08 13.00
CA GLU A 505 -27.73 -13.66 13.99
C GLU A 505 -29.05 -14.14 13.37
N ASP A 506 -29.51 -13.46 12.33
CA ASP A 506 -30.73 -13.79 11.57
C ASP A 506 -30.53 -14.91 10.53
N GLY A 507 -29.29 -15.40 10.39
CA GLY A 507 -28.88 -16.40 9.41
C GLY A 507 -28.55 -15.86 8.03
N ALA A 508 -28.51 -14.52 7.84
CA ALA A 508 -27.98 -13.92 6.62
C ALA A 508 -26.49 -14.27 6.47
N VAL A 509 -26.06 -14.51 5.24
CA VAL A 509 -24.66 -14.84 4.93
C VAL A 509 -24.11 -13.75 4.02
N SER A 510 -22.95 -13.23 4.37
CA SER A 510 -22.16 -12.28 3.58
C SER A 510 -20.78 -12.86 3.37
N ILE A 511 -20.24 -12.72 2.15
CA ILE A 511 -18.93 -13.25 1.78
C ILE A 511 -18.10 -12.09 1.26
N ASN A 512 -16.88 -11.97 1.79
CA ASN A 512 -15.86 -11.06 1.29
C ASN A 512 -14.67 -11.91 0.82
N GLU A 513 -14.01 -11.48 -0.26
CA GLU A 513 -12.84 -12.14 -0.80
C GLU A 513 -11.71 -11.13 -0.96
N MET A 514 -10.53 -11.45 -0.44
CA MET A 514 -9.32 -10.65 -0.60
C MET A 514 -8.15 -11.50 -1.09
N LYS A 515 -7.04 -10.85 -1.43
CA LYS A 515 -5.80 -11.51 -1.86
C LYS A 515 -4.73 -11.32 -0.79
N ALA A 516 -4.11 -12.42 -0.35
CA ALA A 516 -2.86 -12.37 0.39
C ALA A 516 -1.72 -12.74 -0.57
N VAL A 517 -0.68 -11.90 -0.62
CA VAL A 517 0.50 -12.12 -1.45
C VAL A 517 1.65 -12.43 -0.51
N VAL A 518 2.12 -13.66 -0.55
CA VAL A 518 3.31 -14.08 0.19
C VAL A 518 4.47 -13.97 -0.78
N ASP A 519 5.30 -12.95 -0.60
CA ASP A 519 6.43 -12.71 -1.50
C ASP A 519 7.44 -13.86 -1.44
N ASN A 520 8.14 -14.04 -2.56
CA ASN A 520 9.27 -14.95 -2.57
C ASN A 520 10.50 -14.17 -2.11
N PRO A 521 11.16 -14.58 -1.01
CA PRO A 521 12.27 -13.81 -0.50
C PRO A 521 13.45 -13.73 -1.48
N VAL A 522 13.53 -14.64 -2.46
CA VAL A 522 14.51 -14.60 -3.55
C VAL A 522 14.02 -13.67 -4.65
N LEU A 523 14.49 -12.42 -4.62
CA LEU A 523 14.16 -11.36 -5.58
C LEU A 523 14.81 -11.58 -6.95
N PHE A 524 15.98 -12.22 -6.98
CA PHE A 524 16.73 -12.55 -8.19
C PHE A 524 17.65 -13.76 -7.94
N GLU A 525 17.70 -14.69 -8.90
CA GLU A 525 18.65 -15.81 -8.89
C GLU A 525 19.21 -16.05 -10.29
N LEU A 526 20.54 -16.03 -10.45
CA LEU A 526 21.17 -16.21 -11.75
C LEU A 526 21.23 -17.69 -12.17
N GLY A 527 20.36 -18.08 -13.09
CA GLY A 527 20.40 -19.37 -13.78
C GLY A 527 21.34 -19.36 -14.99
N LEU A 528 22.22 -20.36 -15.07
CA LEU A 528 23.14 -20.55 -16.19
C LEU A 528 22.77 -21.80 -17.00
N ALA A 529 22.60 -21.63 -18.32
CA ALA A 529 22.42 -22.71 -19.28
C ALA A 529 23.46 -22.59 -20.41
N ALA A 530 23.68 -23.68 -21.15
CA ALA A 530 24.69 -23.68 -22.23
C ALA A 530 24.36 -22.71 -23.39
N ASP A 531 23.10 -22.27 -23.49
CA ASP A 531 22.58 -21.38 -24.53
C ASP A 531 22.14 -20.00 -24.01
N GLY A 532 22.34 -19.69 -22.73
CA GLY A 532 22.02 -18.37 -22.19
C GLY A 532 21.97 -18.29 -20.67
N VAL A 533 21.67 -17.09 -20.19
CA VAL A 533 21.41 -16.77 -18.79
C VAL A 533 19.91 -16.51 -18.62
N ILE A 534 19.37 -16.88 -17.46
CA ILE A 534 17.97 -16.64 -17.08
C ILE A 534 17.93 -16.22 -15.62
N ASP A 535 16.89 -15.51 -15.22
CA ASP A 535 16.52 -15.43 -13.81
C ASP A 535 15.71 -16.69 -13.45
N THR A 536 16.13 -17.43 -12.42
CA THR A 536 15.43 -18.62 -11.91
C THR A 536 14.52 -18.33 -10.73
N SER A 537 14.47 -17.08 -10.26
CA SER A 537 13.49 -16.64 -9.27
C SER A 537 12.05 -16.78 -9.79
N SER A 538 11.06 -16.68 -8.89
CA SER A 538 9.65 -16.65 -9.28
C SER A 538 9.26 -15.40 -10.08
N TYR A 539 10.07 -14.34 -10.01
CA TYR A 539 9.81 -13.07 -10.69
C TYR A 539 10.26 -13.09 -12.15
N ASN A 540 11.20 -13.98 -12.53
CA ASN A 540 11.64 -14.21 -13.91
C ASN A 540 12.01 -12.89 -14.64
N VAL A 541 12.87 -12.10 -14.00
CA VAL A 541 13.34 -10.80 -14.48
C VAL A 541 14.02 -10.94 -15.83
N ALA A 542 13.65 -10.05 -16.76
CA ALA A 542 14.31 -9.99 -18.06
C ALA A 542 15.78 -9.53 -17.89
N LEU A 543 16.70 -10.31 -18.47
CA LEU A 543 18.13 -10.03 -18.45
C LEU A 543 18.59 -9.52 -19.82
N SER A 544 19.46 -8.51 -19.80
CA SER A 544 20.14 -7.97 -20.99
C SER A 544 21.64 -7.78 -20.71
N GLY A 545 22.47 -7.71 -21.75
CA GLY A 545 23.91 -7.51 -21.57
C GLY A 545 24.74 -7.76 -22.82
N ASP A 546 25.87 -7.06 -22.95
CA ASP A 546 26.85 -7.29 -24.01
C ASP A 546 27.64 -8.58 -23.73
N GLY A 547 27.73 -9.48 -24.70
CA GLY A 547 28.55 -10.70 -24.60
C GLY A 547 28.02 -11.78 -23.65
N ALA A 548 26.84 -11.62 -23.05
CA ALA A 548 26.31 -12.48 -21.99
C ALA A 548 26.26 -13.98 -22.36
N ALA A 549 25.83 -14.33 -23.58
CA ALA A 549 25.79 -15.73 -24.02
C ALA A 549 27.19 -16.33 -24.27
N ASP A 550 28.17 -15.50 -24.65
CA ASP A 550 29.55 -15.92 -24.93
C ASP A 550 30.40 -15.99 -23.64
N ALA A 551 29.90 -15.46 -22.52
CA ALA A 551 30.57 -15.40 -21.23
C ALA A 551 30.34 -16.63 -20.34
N ILE A 552 29.54 -17.60 -20.80
CA ILE A 552 29.26 -18.82 -20.04
C ILE A 552 30.42 -19.81 -20.23
N VAL A 553 31.05 -20.20 -19.13
CA VAL A 553 32.20 -21.10 -19.12
C VAL A 553 31.81 -22.43 -18.46
N THR A 554 32.11 -23.53 -19.12
CA THR A 554 32.03 -24.86 -18.51
C THR A 554 33.30 -25.17 -17.74
N LEU A 555 33.17 -25.46 -16.45
CA LEU A 555 34.26 -25.81 -15.55
C LEU A 555 34.68 -27.28 -15.71
N ASP A 556 35.82 -27.64 -15.12
CA ASP A 556 36.38 -29.00 -15.19
C ASP A 556 35.45 -30.07 -14.59
N ASP A 557 34.59 -29.70 -13.64
CA ASP A 557 33.59 -30.57 -13.01
C ASP A 557 32.27 -30.66 -13.81
N GLY A 558 32.16 -29.91 -14.90
CA GLY A 558 30.98 -29.84 -15.75
C GLY A 558 29.92 -28.84 -15.30
N SER A 559 30.12 -28.13 -14.19
CA SER A 559 29.27 -27.00 -13.81
C SER A 559 29.52 -25.78 -14.71
N LEU A 560 28.59 -24.83 -14.69
CA LEU A 560 28.69 -23.58 -15.44
C LEU A 560 29.03 -22.43 -14.50
N ALA A 561 29.79 -21.46 -15.02
CA ALA A 561 30.06 -20.19 -14.37
C ALA A 561 29.93 -19.07 -15.40
N TYR A 562 29.63 -17.87 -14.94
CA TYR A 562 29.60 -16.67 -15.76
C TYR A 562 30.91 -15.92 -15.64
N GLN A 563 31.55 -15.61 -16.76
CA GLN A 563 32.76 -14.80 -16.77
C GLN A 563 32.40 -13.31 -16.76
N LEU A 564 32.67 -12.62 -15.65
CA LEU A 564 32.63 -11.17 -15.60
C LEU A 564 33.93 -10.59 -16.17
N SER A 565 33.79 -9.58 -17.02
CA SER A 565 34.90 -8.84 -17.61
C SER A 565 34.42 -7.50 -18.16
N ASN A 566 35.34 -6.67 -18.64
CA ASN A 566 34.98 -5.47 -19.41
C ASN A 566 34.22 -5.76 -20.74
N ALA A 567 34.13 -7.02 -21.17
CA ALA A 567 33.40 -7.44 -22.37
C ALA A 567 32.08 -8.20 -22.06
N SER A 568 31.79 -8.46 -20.78
CA SER A 568 30.66 -9.28 -20.36
C SER A 568 30.05 -8.77 -19.06
N THR A 569 28.85 -8.23 -19.15
CA THR A 569 28.04 -7.73 -18.02
C THR A 569 26.61 -8.24 -18.13
N LEU A 570 25.87 -8.23 -17.02
CA LEU A 570 24.44 -8.50 -17.00
C LEU A 570 23.70 -7.31 -16.40
N THR A 571 22.55 -6.98 -16.97
CA THR A 571 21.68 -5.89 -16.54
C THR A 571 20.28 -6.46 -16.40
N LEU A 572 19.74 -6.35 -15.19
CA LEU A 572 18.36 -6.67 -14.89
C LEU A 572 17.46 -5.55 -15.43
N ASP A 573 16.26 -5.92 -15.88
CA ASP A 573 15.28 -4.93 -16.33
C ASP A 573 14.90 -4.00 -15.18
N ARG A 574 14.88 -2.69 -15.47
CA ARG A 574 14.46 -1.66 -14.51
C ARG A 574 12.98 -1.68 -14.20
N ALA A 575 12.19 -2.41 -15.00
CA ALA A 575 10.76 -2.60 -14.74
C ALA A 575 10.48 -3.62 -13.62
N ALA A 576 11.52 -4.31 -13.11
CA ALA A 576 11.41 -5.27 -12.01
C ALA A 576 11.22 -4.54 -10.67
N SER A 577 9.97 -4.20 -10.34
CA SER A 577 9.62 -3.42 -9.14
C SER A 577 10.02 -4.11 -7.84
N GLN A 578 10.05 -5.45 -7.79
CA GLN A 578 10.42 -6.20 -6.59
C GLN A 578 11.86 -5.98 -6.14
N LEU A 579 12.69 -5.33 -6.97
CA LEU A 579 14.07 -5.03 -6.59
C LEU A 579 14.17 -3.80 -5.70
N TYR A 580 13.16 -2.94 -5.54
CA TYR A 580 13.31 -1.62 -4.90
C TYR A 580 12.63 -1.55 -3.53
N SER A 581 12.93 -0.52 -2.72
CA SER A 581 12.29 -0.22 -1.42
C SER A 581 12.49 -1.24 -0.29
N HIS A 582 13.64 -1.90 -0.23
CA HIS A 582 14.01 -2.83 0.85
C HIS A 582 14.75 -2.13 2.01
N ASP A 583 14.37 -2.45 3.25
CA ASP A 583 15.05 -2.16 4.53
C ASP A 583 16.00 -3.28 4.98
N GLN A 584 15.88 -4.46 4.39
CA GLN A 584 16.80 -5.57 4.60
C GLN A 584 17.05 -6.32 3.30
N PHE A 585 18.28 -6.77 3.09
CA PHE A 585 18.59 -7.62 1.96
C PHE A 585 19.87 -8.42 2.19
N THR A 586 20.02 -9.48 1.39
CA THR A 586 21.28 -10.19 1.23
C THR A 586 21.61 -10.33 -0.25
N PHE A 587 22.80 -9.88 -0.63
CA PHE A 587 23.39 -10.17 -1.94
C PHE A 587 24.51 -11.21 -1.78
N SER A 588 24.38 -12.37 -2.42
CA SER A 588 25.33 -13.47 -2.33
C SER A 588 25.83 -13.94 -3.69
N LEU A 589 27.09 -14.38 -3.77
CA LEU A 589 27.65 -15.04 -4.94
C LEU A 589 28.89 -15.89 -4.61
N ASP A 590 29.08 -16.97 -5.37
CA ASP A 590 30.39 -17.60 -5.49
C ASP A 590 31.24 -16.76 -6.45
N LEU A 591 32.45 -16.35 -6.08
CA LEU A 591 33.43 -15.76 -7.00
C LEU A 591 34.77 -16.48 -7.06
N LYS A 592 35.45 -16.31 -8.18
CA LYS A 592 36.83 -16.74 -8.42
C LYS A 592 37.59 -15.69 -9.21
N ARG A 593 38.63 -15.10 -8.61
CA ARG A 593 39.42 -14.01 -9.22
C ARG A 593 40.29 -14.48 -10.39
N ASP A 594 40.39 -13.67 -11.45
CA ASP A 594 41.42 -13.82 -12.49
C ASP A 594 42.60 -12.85 -12.25
N MET A 595 43.59 -13.32 -11.49
CA MET A 595 44.79 -12.54 -11.16
C MET A 595 45.73 -12.32 -12.36
N ALA A 596 45.44 -12.84 -13.56
CA ALA A 596 46.21 -12.53 -14.77
C ALA A 596 45.91 -11.12 -15.33
N HIS A 597 44.83 -10.49 -14.88
CA HIS A 597 44.32 -9.21 -15.38
C HIS A 597 44.00 -8.22 -14.24
N ASP A 598 44.82 -8.22 -13.18
CA ASP A 598 44.70 -7.37 -11.99
C ASP A 598 43.48 -7.65 -11.08
N GLY A 599 42.54 -8.52 -11.47
CA GLY A 599 41.61 -9.25 -10.59
C GLY A 599 40.69 -8.40 -9.69
N GLY A 600 40.62 -7.09 -9.94
CA GLY A 600 39.81 -6.08 -9.25
C GLY A 600 38.73 -5.49 -10.15
N GLY A 601 37.79 -4.75 -9.58
CA GLY A 601 36.72 -4.02 -10.25
C GLY A 601 35.32 -4.21 -9.64
N TYR A 602 34.29 -3.71 -10.34
CA TYR A 602 32.90 -3.84 -9.92
C TYR A 602 32.39 -5.28 -10.07
N LEU A 603 31.88 -5.83 -8.97
CA LEU A 603 31.11 -7.09 -8.93
C LEU A 603 29.63 -6.81 -9.20
N MET A 604 29.09 -5.77 -8.57
CA MET A 604 27.70 -5.35 -8.71
C MET A 604 27.61 -3.82 -8.64
N MET A 605 26.73 -3.27 -9.47
CA MET A 605 26.38 -1.85 -9.48
C MET A 605 24.86 -1.71 -9.56
N TRP A 606 24.29 -1.09 -8.54
CA TRP A 606 22.93 -0.59 -8.56
C TRP A 606 22.99 0.92 -8.44
N ILE A 607 22.73 1.59 -9.57
CA ILE A 607 22.90 3.04 -9.68
C ILE A 607 22.04 3.74 -8.63
N SER A 608 22.65 4.72 -7.93
CA SER A 608 22.11 5.51 -6.81
C SER A 608 21.63 4.76 -5.56
N SER A 609 21.77 3.42 -5.50
CA SER A 609 21.44 2.65 -4.29
C SER A 609 22.65 1.91 -3.69
N MET A 610 23.43 1.15 -4.46
CA MET A 610 24.55 0.38 -3.88
C MET A 610 25.62 -0.03 -4.88
N ARG A 611 26.85 -0.24 -4.38
CA ARG A 611 27.99 -0.72 -5.18
C ARG A 611 28.80 -1.74 -4.40
N LEU A 612 29.13 -2.86 -5.04
CA LEU A 612 30.08 -3.83 -4.52
C LEU A 612 31.29 -3.94 -5.43
N GLN A 613 32.46 -3.69 -4.87
CA GLN A 613 33.75 -3.66 -5.56
C GLN A 613 34.78 -4.52 -4.85
N ILE A 614 35.72 -5.06 -5.61
CA ILE A 614 36.94 -5.68 -5.09
C ILE A 614 38.15 -4.95 -5.67
N ASP A 615 39.11 -4.54 -4.84
CA ASP A 615 40.31 -3.85 -5.31
C ASP A 615 41.39 -4.83 -5.80
N ASP A 616 42.47 -4.30 -6.39
CA ASP A 616 43.60 -5.10 -6.88
C ASP A 616 44.26 -5.93 -5.75
N ALA A 617 44.21 -5.44 -4.50
CA ALA A 617 44.74 -6.13 -3.33
C ALA A 617 43.82 -7.24 -2.81
N GLY A 618 42.55 -7.26 -3.23
CA GLY A 618 41.53 -8.23 -2.87
C GLY A 618 40.59 -7.79 -1.75
N PHE A 619 40.65 -6.53 -1.30
CA PHE A 619 39.70 -5.99 -0.32
C PHE A 619 38.39 -5.62 -0.99
N LEU A 620 37.29 -5.88 -0.29
CA LEU A 620 35.94 -5.56 -0.73
C LEU A 620 35.53 -4.19 -0.20
N THR A 621 34.78 -3.45 -1.02
CA THR A 621 34.12 -2.22 -0.62
C THR A 621 32.65 -2.29 -1.02
N PHE A 622 31.79 -2.05 -0.04
CA PHE A 622 30.36 -1.91 -0.22
C PHE A 622 29.97 -0.46 0.07
N ASP A 623 29.51 0.25 -0.95
CA ASP A 623 28.88 1.55 -0.79
C ASP A 623 27.36 1.39 -0.80
N PHE A 624 26.67 2.12 0.07
CA PHE A 624 25.20 2.16 0.15
C PHE A 624 24.70 3.60 0.20
N TRP A 625 23.64 3.89 -0.57
CA TRP A 625 22.86 5.11 -0.48
C TRP A 625 21.43 4.76 -0.14
N ASN A 626 20.93 5.36 0.94
CA ASN A 626 19.54 5.20 1.32
C ASN A 626 18.63 6.16 0.53
N ALA A 627 17.31 6.02 0.71
CA ALA A 627 16.28 6.85 0.08
C ALA A 627 16.40 8.35 0.39
N ASP A 628 17.07 8.71 1.49
CA ASP A 628 17.38 10.10 1.88
C ASP A 628 18.69 10.63 1.27
N GLU A 629 19.29 9.87 0.34
CA GLU A 629 20.56 10.15 -0.32
C GLU A 629 21.78 10.18 0.65
N GLN A 630 21.66 9.65 1.86
CA GLN A 630 22.80 9.49 2.78
C GLN A 630 23.72 8.38 2.27
N HIS A 631 25.04 8.56 2.41
CA HIS A 631 26.05 7.62 1.90
C HIS A 631 26.77 6.90 3.05
N PHE A 632 26.79 5.57 2.99
CA PHE A 632 27.49 4.68 3.91
C PHE A 632 28.53 3.84 3.15
N GLU A 633 29.62 3.49 3.83
CA GLU A 633 30.72 2.70 3.26
C GLU A 633 31.17 1.63 4.26
N MET A 634 31.29 0.39 3.77
CA MET A 634 31.88 -0.74 4.48
C MET A 634 33.06 -1.30 3.68
N VAL A 635 34.18 -1.54 4.36
CA VAL A 635 35.37 -2.15 3.77
C VAL A 635 35.68 -3.43 4.53
N SER A 636 35.99 -4.52 3.82
CA SER A 636 36.36 -5.78 4.47
C SER A 636 37.71 -5.69 5.18
N ASP A 637 37.84 -6.36 6.32
CA ASP A 637 39.07 -6.57 7.07
C ASP A 637 40.00 -7.61 6.42
N THR A 638 39.42 -8.54 5.63
CA THR A 638 40.14 -9.65 5.00
C THR A 638 40.10 -9.55 3.48
N ALA A 639 41.28 -9.60 2.84
CA ALA A 639 41.39 -9.61 1.40
C ALA A 639 41.32 -11.04 0.81
N ILE A 640 40.61 -11.19 -0.31
CA ILE A 640 40.58 -12.42 -1.11
C ILE A 640 41.87 -12.49 -1.95
N SER A 641 42.93 -13.08 -1.41
CA SER A 641 44.29 -12.98 -2.01
C SER A 641 44.68 -14.07 -3.01
N ASP A 642 43.80 -15.04 -3.27
CA ASP A 642 44.08 -16.18 -4.13
C ASP A 642 43.09 -16.31 -5.32
N THR A 643 43.12 -17.47 -5.99
CA THR A 643 42.31 -17.77 -7.17
C THR A 643 41.41 -18.98 -6.94
N ASP A 644 41.15 -19.35 -5.69
CA ASP A 644 40.18 -20.39 -5.36
C ASP A 644 38.76 -19.80 -5.42
N TRP A 645 37.75 -20.67 -5.29
CA TRP A 645 36.36 -20.23 -5.21
C TRP A 645 36.08 -19.78 -3.78
N HIS A 646 35.41 -18.63 -3.64
CA HIS A 646 34.93 -18.11 -2.36
C HIS A 646 33.44 -17.85 -2.43
N ASP A 647 32.75 -18.09 -1.31
CA ASP A 647 31.36 -17.70 -1.10
C ASP A 647 31.33 -16.33 -0.42
N LEU A 648 30.74 -15.34 -1.07
CA LEU A 648 30.68 -13.96 -0.60
C LEU A 648 29.23 -13.53 -0.44
N SER A 649 28.89 -12.99 0.73
CA SER A 649 27.61 -12.36 1.01
C SER A 649 27.79 -10.96 1.61
N VAL A 650 26.91 -10.05 1.23
CA VAL A 650 26.67 -8.77 1.91
C VAL A 650 25.24 -8.82 2.45
N SER A 651 25.09 -8.68 3.76
CA SER A 651 23.81 -8.65 4.45
C SER A 651 23.58 -7.27 5.06
N TYR A 652 22.37 -6.74 4.97
CA TYR A 652 21.97 -5.46 5.55
C TYR A 652 20.62 -5.59 6.27
N ASN A 653 20.50 -4.95 7.42
CA ASN A 653 19.25 -4.85 8.20
C ASN A 653 19.12 -3.44 8.82
N ALA A 654 18.14 -2.67 8.36
CA ALA A 654 17.90 -1.31 8.85
C ALA A 654 17.41 -1.25 10.31
N HIS A 655 16.71 -2.28 10.80
CA HIS A 655 16.25 -2.31 12.19
C HIS A 655 17.41 -2.49 13.19
N LEU A 656 18.45 -3.20 12.77
CA LEU A 656 19.70 -3.33 13.52
C LEU A 656 20.70 -2.23 13.19
N GLU A 657 20.39 -1.39 12.20
CA GLU A 657 21.26 -0.37 11.62
C GLU A 657 22.66 -0.92 11.25
N GLU A 658 22.70 -2.16 10.73
CA GLU A 658 23.95 -2.90 10.49
C GLU A 658 24.02 -3.52 9.09
N ALA A 659 25.19 -3.40 8.46
CA ALA A 659 25.60 -4.20 7.32
C ALA A 659 26.82 -5.06 7.64
N VAL A 660 26.87 -6.28 7.11
CA VAL A 660 27.91 -7.28 7.40
C VAL A 660 28.40 -7.97 6.13
N PHE A 661 29.72 -8.15 6.01
CA PHE A 661 30.34 -9.02 5.02
C PHE A 661 30.55 -10.44 5.58
N PHE A 662 30.12 -11.44 4.83
CA PHE A 662 30.47 -12.84 5.06
C PHE A 662 31.33 -13.38 3.92
N LEU A 663 32.45 -14.02 4.26
CA LEU A 663 33.31 -14.72 3.30
C LEU A 663 33.57 -16.14 3.80
N ASP A 664 33.20 -17.13 2.99
CA ASP A 664 33.29 -18.56 3.32
C ASP A 664 32.65 -18.91 4.69
N GLY A 665 31.55 -18.22 5.02
CA GLY A 665 30.82 -18.37 6.29
C GLY A 665 31.47 -17.67 7.49
N GLN A 666 32.42 -16.77 7.29
CA GLN A 666 33.03 -15.96 8.35
C GLN A 666 32.74 -14.47 8.15
N THR A 667 32.44 -13.76 9.23
CA THR A 667 32.36 -12.29 9.21
C THR A 667 33.74 -11.70 8.93
N ILE A 668 33.82 -10.84 7.92
CA ILE A 668 35.07 -10.18 7.51
C ILE A 668 34.94 -8.65 7.46
N GLY A 669 33.89 -8.09 8.05
CA GLY A 669 33.68 -6.65 8.20
C GLY A 669 32.22 -6.34 8.52
N SER A 670 31.99 -5.26 9.25
CA SER A 670 30.66 -4.70 9.48
C SER A 670 30.71 -3.17 9.48
N ALA A 671 29.55 -2.53 9.30
CA ALA A 671 29.40 -1.08 9.40
C ALA A 671 28.00 -0.70 9.84
N PHE A 672 27.90 0.44 10.52
CA PHE A 672 26.63 1.11 10.77
C PHE A 672 26.05 1.63 9.45
N MET A 673 24.80 1.30 9.17
CA MET A 673 24.05 1.74 7.99
C MET A 673 22.56 1.87 8.36
N GLU A 674 21.89 2.92 7.90
CA GLU A 674 20.48 3.19 8.23
C GLU A 674 19.66 3.54 6.97
N GLY A 675 18.34 3.32 7.06
CA GLY A 675 17.37 3.67 6.01
C GLY A 675 17.14 2.60 4.93
N PHE A 676 16.33 2.95 3.92
CA PHE A 676 15.83 2.02 2.90
C PHE A 676 16.57 2.19 1.57
N THR A 677 16.62 1.14 0.73
CA THR A 677 17.01 1.30 -0.68
C THR A 677 16.01 2.20 -1.43
N ASP A 678 16.50 2.97 -2.42
CA ASP A 678 15.65 3.90 -3.18
C ASP A 678 14.49 3.18 -3.91
N ALA A 679 13.32 3.82 -3.94
CA ALA A 679 12.08 3.28 -4.49
C ALA A 679 12.05 3.26 -6.02
N ARG A 680 12.92 4.02 -6.72
CA ARG A 680 12.94 3.99 -8.19
C ARG A 680 14.20 4.54 -8.83
N GLU A 681 14.79 3.73 -9.71
CA GLU A 681 16.01 4.13 -10.42
C GLU A 681 15.86 4.36 -11.94
N SER A 682 16.74 5.20 -12.48
CA SER A 682 16.82 5.44 -13.93
C SER A 682 17.35 4.22 -14.72
N TRP A 683 17.98 3.27 -14.03
CA TRP A 683 18.65 2.08 -14.58
C TRP A 683 18.44 0.87 -13.67
N GLY A 684 18.41 -0.34 -14.25
CA GLY A 684 18.32 -1.58 -13.47
C GLY A 684 19.67 -1.98 -12.87
N MET A 685 19.64 -2.89 -11.88
CA MET A 685 20.84 -3.47 -11.26
C MET A 685 21.73 -4.16 -12.29
N GLN A 686 23.04 -4.05 -12.12
CA GLN A 686 24.05 -4.64 -13.00
C GLN A 686 24.96 -5.59 -12.22
N LEU A 687 25.24 -6.76 -12.80
CA LEU A 687 26.40 -7.57 -12.44
C LEU A 687 27.57 -7.14 -13.31
N GLY A 688 28.62 -6.65 -12.67
CA GLY A 688 29.60 -5.75 -13.28
C GLY A 688 29.05 -4.34 -13.49
N TYR A 689 29.68 -3.61 -14.40
CA TYR A 689 29.42 -2.21 -14.71
C TYR A 689 29.66 -1.93 -16.20
N SER A 690 28.60 -1.53 -16.90
CA SER A 690 28.62 -1.34 -18.36
C SER A 690 29.54 -0.20 -18.85
N PHE A 691 30.02 0.67 -17.95
CA PHE A 691 30.90 1.79 -18.32
C PHE A 691 32.41 1.52 -18.10
N LYS A 692 32.80 0.27 -17.81
CA LYS A 692 34.18 -0.29 -17.60
C LYS A 692 34.67 -0.29 -16.15
N ASP A 693 35.78 -0.99 -15.91
CA ASP A 693 36.39 -1.29 -14.60
C ASP A 693 35.70 -2.45 -13.86
N ASN A 694 35.27 -3.45 -14.62
CA ASN A 694 34.62 -4.65 -14.10
C ASN A 694 35.59 -5.58 -13.40
N PHE A 695 35.07 -6.30 -12.40
CA PHE A 695 35.71 -7.49 -11.88
C PHE A 695 36.08 -8.44 -13.03
N GLU A 696 37.34 -8.87 -13.06
CA GLU A 696 37.83 -9.87 -14.00
C GLU A 696 37.90 -11.22 -13.28
N GLY A 697 36.96 -12.12 -13.58
CA GLY A 697 36.85 -13.41 -12.90
C GLY A 697 35.59 -14.20 -13.27
N LEU A 698 35.36 -15.29 -12.54
CA LEU A 698 34.17 -16.13 -12.69
C LEU A 698 33.24 -15.93 -11.49
N ILE A 699 31.94 -15.90 -11.75
CA ILE A 699 30.89 -15.90 -10.73
C ILE A 699 29.88 -17.02 -10.99
N ARG A 700 29.20 -17.48 -9.94
CA ARG A 700 28.01 -18.36 -10.01
C ARG A 700 27.21 -18.22 -8.71
N ASN A 701 26.05 -18.89 -8.63
CA ASN A 701 25.18 -18.87 -7.44
C ASN A 701 24.80 -17.44 -7.00
N VAL A 702 24.64 -16.53 -7.97
CA VAL A 702 24.33 -15.13 -7.66
C VAL A 702 22.87 -15.05 -7.23
N THR A 703 22.63 -14.56 -6.02
CA THR A 703 21.30 -14.43 -5.43
C THR A 703 21.16 -13.06 -4.78
N LEU A 704 20.00 -12.43 -4.93
CA LEU A 704 19.56 -11.30 -4.13
C LEU A 704 18.27 -11.69 -3.42
N SER A 705 18.23 -11.52 -2.10
CA SER A 705 17.04 -11.73 -1.28
C SER A 705 16.68 -10.52 -0.43
N ASN A 706 15.42 -10.36 -0.07
CA ASN A 706 14.92 -9.33 0.86
C ASN A 706 15.03 -9.74 2.34
N GLN A 707 15.95 -10.66 2.65
CA GLN A 707 16.15 -11.21 3.99
C GLN A 707 17.61 -10.99 4.39
N ALA A 708 17.84 -10.52 5.61
CA ALA A 708 19.17 -10.43 6.19
C ALA A 708 19.65 -11.82 6.68
N LEU A 709 20.96 -12.07 6.65
CA LEU A 709 21.58 -13.25 7.25
C LEU A 709 21.72 -13.10 8.77
N ASP A 710 21.69 -14.23 9.48
CA ASP A 710 21.99 -14.29 10.91
C ASP A 710 23.51 -14.14 11.19
N GLU A 711 23.88 -14.16 12.47
CA GLU A 711 25.27 -14.05 12.92
C GLU A 711 26.21 -15.15 12.39
N ASN A 712 25.66 -16.26 11.90
CA ASN A 712 26.41 -17.38 11.32
C ASN A 712 26.50 -17.31 9.79
N GLY A 713 25.99 -16.23 9.19
CA GLY A 713 25.94 -16.08 7.72
C GLY A 713 24.94 -17.04 7.08
N MET A 714 23.95 -17.52 7.82
CA MET A 714 22.89 -18.39 7.31
C MET A 714 21.61 -17.58 7.09
N PRO A 715 20.80 -17.92 6.06
CA PRO A 715 19.44 -17.39 5.99
C PRO A 715 18.69 -17.77 7.27
N PRO A 716 17.80 -16.91 7.78
CA PRO A 716 17.00 -17.21 8.95
C PRO A 716 16.33 -18.57 8.76
N VAL A 717 16.57 -19.49 9.70
CA VAL A 717 15.88 -20.78 9.69
C VAL A 717 14.40 -20.46 9.96
N PRO A 718 13.44 -20.91 9.13
CA PRO A 718 12.04 -20.80 9.50
C PRO A 718 11.88 -21.60 10.79
N ASP A 719 11.56 -20.94 11.89
CA ASP A 719 11.46 -21.58 13.20
C ASP A 719 10.57 -22.83 13.11
N GLU A 720 11.06 -23.97 13.64
CA GLU A 720 10.12 -25.04 14.02
C GLU A 720 9.15 -24.43 15.04
N PRO A 721 7.85 -24.76 15.00
CA PRO A 721 6.86 -24.05 15.78
C PRO A 721 7.22 -24.16 17.26
N ALA A 722 7.69 -23.05 17.83
CA ALA A 722 7.82 -22.92 19.27
C ALA A 722 6.45 -23.18 19.88
N PRO A 723 6.34 -23.92 21.00
CA PRO A 723 5.11 -23.87 21.77
C PRO A 723 4.89 -22.41 22.14
N ALA A 724 3.75 -21.83 21.71
CA ALA A 724 3.39 -20.42 21.84
C ALA A 724 4.07 -19.75 23.05
N PRO A 725 5.10 -18.92 22.83
CA PRO A 725 5.44 -17.87 23.76
C PRO A 725 4.30 -16.85 23.72
N GLU A 726 3.79 -16.44 24.87
CA GLU A 726 2.97 -15.21 24.93
C GLU A 726 3.90 -14.04 24.55
N ALA A 727 3.42 -13.13 23.71
CA ALA A 727 4.21 -12.22 22.91
C ALA A 727 4.93 -11.14 23.75
N PRO A 728 6.22 -10.84 23.49
CA PRO A 728 6.82 -9.55 23.77
C PRO A 728 6.86 -8.69 22.47
N THR A 729 6.37 -7.46 22.56
CA THR A 729 6.31 -6.43 21.49
C THR A 729 7.56 -5.52 21.51
N PRO A 730 8.11 -5.05 20.37
CA PRO A 730 9.18 -4.04 20.35
C PRO A 730 8.67 -2.59 20.25
N MET A 731 9.33 -1.67 20.98
CA MET A 731 8.86 -0.31 21.29
C MET A 731 9.25 0.83 20.32
N PRO A 732 8.44 1.91 20.23
CA PRO A 732 8.69 3.11 19.41
C PRO A 732 9.29 4.31 20.17
N GLU A 733 9.89 5.26 19.43
CA GLU A 733 10.13 6.63 19.88
C GLU A 733 8.79 7.35 20.23
N ALA A 734 8.70 7.97 21.41
CA ALA A 734 7.62 8.87 21.87
C ALA A 734 6.83 9.56 20.73
N PRO A 735 5.60 9.13 20.47
CA PRO A 735 4.71 9.80 19.54
C PRO A 735 4.16 11.10 20.16
N ALA A 736 3.80 12.06 19.30
CA ALA A 736 2.83 13.08 19.69
C ALA A 736 1.55 12.39 20.21
N PRO A 737 0.83 12.93 21.21
CA PRO A 737 -0.28 12.23 21.85
C PRO A 737 -1.31 11.76 20.79
N SER A 738 -1.57 10.44 20.80
CA SER A 738 -2.00 9.60 19.67
C SER A 738 -3.51 9.60 19.36
N GLU A 739 -3.81 9.13 18.14
CA GLU A 739 -5.10 8.65 17.63
C GLU A 739 -5.41 7.19 18.05
N GLU A 740 -5.18 6.85 19.32
CA GLU A 740 -5.93 5.76 19.96
C GLU A 740 -7.38 6.23 20.17
N PRO A 741 -8.43 5.37 20.09
CA PRO A 741 -9.75 5.76 20.57
C PRO A 741 -9.63 5.99 22.08
N LEU A 742 -9.40 7.25 22.46
CA LEU A 742 -9.28 7.64 23.86
C LEU A 742 -10.49 7.07 24.61
N PRO A 743 -10.29 6.49 25.80
CA PRO A 743 -11.37 5.79 26.46
C PRO A 743 -12.63 6.66 26.58
N GLU A 744 -13.81 6.08 26.34
CA GLU A 744 -15.08 6.83 26.27
C GLU A 744 -15.31 7.69 27.54
N ASN A 745 -14.77 7.24 28.68
CA ASN A 745 -14.86 7.94 29.94
C ASN A 745 -13.75 8.99 30.10
N ARG A 746 -14.02 10.19 29.55
CA ARG A 746 -13.14 11.36 29.69
C ARG A 746 -13.31 12.10 31.03
N ILE A 747 -12.20 12.34 31.71
CA ILE A 747 -12.07 13.07 32.97
C ILE A 747 -11.10 14.23 32.79
N ASP A 748 -11.63 15.46 32.73
CA ASP A 748 -10.80 16.67 32.73
C ASP A 748 -10.56 17.16 34.18
N LEU A 749 -9.29 17.32 34.58
CA LEU A 749 -8.91 17.82 35.90
C LEU A 749 -9.19 19.33 36.05
N ALA A 750 -9.50 19.74 37.27
CA ALA A 750 -9.76 21.15 37.59
C ALA A 750 -8.55 21.79 38.27
N PRO A 751 -8.19 23.05 37.92
CA PRO A 751 -7.03 23.72 38.51
C PRO A 751 -7.07 23.74 40.04
N GLY A 752 -6.13 23.07 40.72
CA GLY A 752 -5.97 23.18 42.17
C GLY A 752 -5.67 21.92 42.99
N GLY A 753 -4.95 20.92 42.45
CA GLY A 753 -4.26 19.89 43.25
C GLY A 753 -5.15 18.98 44.11
N ALA A 754 -6.38 18.67 43.67
CA ALA A 754 -7.22 17.68 44.31
C ALA A 754 -7.20 16.38 43.51
N ILE A 755 -6.88 15.26 44.17
CA ILE A 755 -6.94 13.90 43.61
C ILE A 755 -8.33 13.67 43.01
N GLN A 756 -8.40 13.57 41.68
CA GLN A 756 -9.58 13.13 40.94
C GLN A 756 -9.18 11.83 40.25
N GLY A 757 -9.80 10.73 40.66
CA GLY A 757 -9.46 9.40 40.18
C GLY A 757 -10.47 8.88 39.18
N GLY A 758 -9.97 8.03 38.28
CA GLY A 758 -10.69 7.20 37.35
C GLY A 758 -11.57 6.14 38.02
N THR A 759 -11.93 5.14 37.24
CA THR A 759 -12.90 4.10 37.52
C THR A 759 -12.22 2.73 37.46
N SER A 760 -12.96 1.65 37.24
CA SER A 760 -12.35 0.32 37.05
C SER A 760 -12.45 -0.14 35.60
N ASP A 761 -12.79 0.81 34.72
CA ASP A 761 -12.94 0.67 33.28
C ASP A 761 -11.93 1.67 32.68
N ALA A 762 -11.52 1.46 31.43
CA ALA A 762 -10.62 2.36 30.72
C ALA A 762 -11.11 3.83 30.71
N ASP A 763 -10.24 4.76 31.09
CA ASP A 763 -10.49 6.19 31.25
C ASP A 763 -9.48 7.07 30.49
N LEU A 764 -9.94 8.20 29.94
CA LEU A 764 -9.06 9.28 29.47
C LEU A 764 -8.97 10.35 30.55
N ILE A 765 -7.79 10.58 31.13
CA ILE A 765 -7.58 11.60 32.16
C ILE A 765 -6.72 12.73 31.60
N VAL A 766 -7.28 13.94 31.53
CA VAL A 766 -6.62 15.14 30.95
C VAL A 766 -6.33 16.16 32.05
N GLY A 767 -5.06 16.52 32.20
CA GLY A 767 -4.55 17.53 33.13
C GLY A 767 -4.65 18.97 32.61
N THR A 768 -4.01 19.89 33.32
CA THR A 768 -3.96 21.32 33.05
C THR A 768 -2.52 21.80 32.94
N ASP A 769 -2.29 23.04 32.53
CA ASP A 769 -0.94 23.64 32.48
C ASP A 769 -0.31 23.93 33.89
N GLY A 770 -0.65 23.18 34.93
CA GLY A 770 0.08 23.27 36.19
C GLY A 770 -0.18 22.10 37.12
N ASP A 771 0.67 21.97 38.15
CA ASP A 771 0.83 20.77 39.00
C ASP A 771 -0.48 20.04 39.38
N ASP A 772 -0.68 18.88 38.76
CA ASP A 772 -1.86 18.03 38.86
C ASP A 772 -1.55 16.67 39.52
N ILE A 773 -2.61 16.00 40.00
CA ILE A 773 -2.50 14.67 40.62
C ILE A 773 -3.62 13.78 40.08
N ALA A 774 -3.24 12.74 39.32
CA ALA A 774 -4.14 11.81 38.65
C ALA A 774 -4.00 10.37 39.18
N LYS A 775 -5.08 9.59 39.05
CA LYS A 775 -5.14 8.15 39.40
C LYS A 775 -6.10 7.42 38.47
N GLY A 776 -5.71 6.31 37.86
CA GLY A 776 -6.56 5.51 36.97
C GLY A 776 -7.42 4.49 37.71
N LEU A 777 -6.76 3.68 38.55
CA LEU A 777 -7.27 2.58 39.40
C LEU A 777 -7.19 1.20 38.75
N ASP A 778 -8.25 0.69 38.11
CA ASP A 778 -8.19 -0.56 37.32
C ASP A 778 -8.65 -0.22 35.89
N GLY A 779 -8.24 -0.97 34.86
CA GLY A 779 -8.56 -0.71 33.46
C GLY A 779 -7.36 -0.12 32.71
N ASP A 780 -7.43 -0.13 31.38
CA ASP A 780 -6.36 0.34 30.51
C ASP A 780 -6.57 1.85 30.26
N ASP A 781 -5.90 2.71 31.03
CA ASP A 781 -6.15 4.15 31.08
C ASP A 781 -5.17 4.97 30.21
N VAL A 782 -5.59 6.17 29.81
CA VAL A 782 -4.75 7.14 29.07
C VAL A 782 -4.65 8.47 29.82
N PHE A 783 -3.44 8.91 30.14
CA PHE A 783 -3.16 10.17 30.87
C PHE A 783 -2.49 11.21 29.97
N GLN A 784 -3.04 12.42 29.89
CA GLN A 784 -2.46 13.57 29.18
C GLN A 784 -2.33 14.75 30.14
N MET A 785 -1.19 14.92 30.84
CA MET A 785 -1.11 15.84 31.97
C MET A 785 -0.80 17.30 31.59
N GLY A 786 0.11 17.55 30.65
CA GLY A 786 0.30 18.88 30.07
C GLY A 786 1.58 19.57 30.55
N ASP A 787 1.51 20.84 30.94
CA ASP A 787 2.65 21.51 31.58
C ASP A 787 2.45 21.45 33.11
N GLY A 788 3.50 21.39 33.92
CA GLY A 788 3.41 21.36 35.39
C GLY A 788 4.27 20.25 36.00
N ASP A 789 4.45 20.27 37.32
CA ASP A 789 5.07 19.13 38.02
C ASP A 789 3.95 18.15 38.44
N ASP A 790 3.65 17.17 37.61
CA ASP A 790 2.47 16.31 37.73
C ASP A 790 2.74 14.98 38.45
N ILE A 791 1.71 14.41 39.08
CA ILE A 791 1.81 13.10 39.76
C ILE A 791 0.73 12.16 39.23
N VAL A 792 1.16 11.12 38.51
CA VAL A 792 0.30 10.10 37.91
C VAL A 792 0.44 8.76 38.63
N ASN A 793 -0.61 7.95 38.54
CA ASN A 793 -0.72 6.59 39.03
C ASN A 793 -1.71 5.88 38.09
N GLY A 794 -1.22 5.02 37.23
CA GLY A 794 -2.00 4.22 36.28
C GLY A 794 -2.96 3.32 37.05
N GLY A 795 -2.44 2.25 37.64
CA GLY A 795 -3.13 1.47 38.63
C GLY A 795 -3.08 -0.02 38.34
N ALA A 796 -3.96 -0.56 37.52
CA ALA A 796 -3.92 -1.96 37.15
C ALA A 796 -4.56 -2.12 35.78
N GLY A 797 -3.89 -2.77 34.84
CA GLY A 797 -4.25 -2.67 33.42
C GLY A 797 -3.07 -2.10 32.65
N ASP A 798 -3.20 -2.06 31.33
CA ASP A 798 -2.11 -1.64 30.45
C ASP A 798 -2.27 -0.12 30.18
N ASP A 799 -1.58 0.72 30.95
CA ASP A 799 -1.79 2.16 30.97
C ASP A 799 -0.83 2.95 30.05
N ILE A 800 -1.31 4.04 29.44
CA ILE A 800 -0.50 4.99 28.66
C ILE A 800 -0.43 6.35 29.38
N MET A 801 0.78 6.79 29.76
CA MET A 801 1.00 8.02 30.50
C MET A 801 1.87 9.04 29.75
N TYR A 802 1.35 10.24 29.52
CA TYR A 802 2.09 11.41 29.03
C TYR A 802 2.19 12.48 30.14
N GLY A 803 3.40 12.70 30.68
CA GLY A 803 3.70 13.75 31.66
C GLY A 803 3.62 15.14 31.02
N GLY A 804 4.54 15.41 30.09
CA GLY A 804 4.54 16.63 29.29
C GLY A 804 5.72 17.52 29.65
N ALA A 805 5.51 18.73 30.15
CA ALA A 805 6.61 19.64 30.48
C ALA A 805 6.60 20.03 31.97
N GLY A 806 7.68 19.74 32.68
CA GLY A 806 7.84 19.95 34.11
C GLY A 806 8.47 18.71 34.74
N ASN A 807 8.63 18.70 36.06
CA ASN A 807 9.26 17.56 36.74
C ASN A 807 8.17 16.60 37.23
N ASP A 808 7.84 15.62 36.41
CA ASP A 808 6.70 14.73 36.60
C ASP A 808 7.06 13.50 37.44
N THR A 809 6.03 12.86 37.98
CA THR A 809 6.15 11.57 38.66
C THR A 809 5.10 10.60 38.16
N LEU A 810 5.50 9.68 37.30
CA LEU A 810 4.65 8.69 36.63
C LEU A 810 4.82 7.31 37.30
N ARG A 811 3.71 6.59 37.47
CA ARG A 811 3.70 5.26 38.12
C ARG A 811 2.70 4.34 37.43
N GLY A 812 3.17 3.28 36.79
CA GLY A 812 2.34 2.29 36.07
C GLY A 812 1.52 1.41 37.00
N PHE A 813 2.19 0.68 37.89
CA PHE A 813 1.70 -0.45 38.69
C PHE A 813 1.47 -1.68 37.82
N ALA A 814 0.43 -2.48 38.09
CA ALA A 814 0.34 -3.83 37.54
C ALA A 814 -0.23 -3.84 36.12
N GLY A 815 0.55 -4.27 35.14
CA GLY A 815 0.15 -4.35 33.73
C GLY A 815 1.36 -4.15 32.84
N THR A 816 1.15 -4.15 31.52
CA THR A 816 2.14 -3.69 30.56
C THR A 816 1.90 -2.22 30.26
N ASP A 817 2.69 -1.36 30.90
CA ASP A 817 2.51 0.08 30.90
C ASP A 817 3.46 0.79 29.92
N THR A 818 3.02 1.94 29.41
CA THR A 818 3.80 2.86 28.60
C THR A 818 3.84 4.25 29.23
N ALA A 819 5.03 4.77 29.52
CA ALA A 819 5.19 6.08 30.16
C ALA A 819 6.21 6.99 29.43
N TYR A 820 5.80 8.24 29.19
CA TYR A 820 6.61 9.30 28.60
C TYR A 820 6.70 10.49 29.56
N GLY A 821 7.90 10.78 30.05
CA GLY A 821 8.18 11.93 30.93
C GLY A 821 8.00 13.25 30.19
N GLY A 822 8.83 13.48 29.19
CA GLY A 822 8.73 14.62 28.28
C GLY A 822 9.88 15.60 28.44
N ALA A 823 9.67 16.74 29.07
CA ALA A 823 10.73 17.72 29.31
C ALA A 823 10.77 18.15 30.78
N GLY A 824 11.88 17.92 31.46
CA GLY A 824 12.05 18.20 32.89
C GLY A 824 12.72 17.02 33.57
N ASP A 825 13.05 17.15 34.87
CA ASP A 825 13.67 16.03 35.59
C ASP A 825 12.56 15.08 36.10
N ASP A 826 12.28 14.01 35.36
CA ASP A 826 11.12 13.13 35.59
C ASP A 826 11.43 11.90 36.44
N LEU A 827 10.40 11.41 37.15
CA LEU A 827 10.45 10.21 37.97
C LEU A 827 9.45 9.17 37.47
N ILE A 828 9.92 8.18 36.73
CA ILE A 828 9.10 7.15 36.09
C ILE A 828 9.36 5.79 36.74
N TYR A 829 8.29 5.17 37.22
CA TYR A 829 8.31 3.81 37.76
C TYR A 829 7.26 2.99 37.03
N ALA A 830 7.64 1.87 36.43
CA ALA A 830 6.64 0.89 36.03
C ALA A 830 6.01 0.32 37.30
N ASN A 831 6.81 -0.34 38.15
CA ASN A 831 6.31 -0.95 39.38
C ASN A 831 6.88 -0.37 40.69
N ILE A 832 6.07 -0.37 41.77
CA ILE A 832 6.53 0.03 43.13
C ILE A 832 6.48 -1.09 44.16
N ALA A 833 6.01 -2.29 43.79
CA ALA A 833 5.89 -3.45 44.68
C ALA A 833 6.22 -4.76 43.95
N TYR A 834 7.02 -5.62 44.59
CA TYR A 834 7.40 -6.94 44.06
C TYR A 834 6.19 -7.87 43.76
N GLY A 835 6.19 -8.47 42.57
CA GLY A 835 5.19 -9.43 42.08
C GLY A 835 4.00 -8.82 41.33
N GLU A 836 4.18 -7.62 40.78
CA GLU A 836 3.31 -6.98 39.80
C GLU A 836 4.05 -7.09 38.46
N ASP A 837 3.94 -8.25 37.82
CA ASP A 837 4.70 -8.60 36.59
C ASP A 837 4.11 -7.83 35.38
N GLY A 838 4.98 -7.25 34.54
CA GLY A 838 4.63 -6.50 33.33
C GLY A 838 5.86 -6.25 32.45
N ASN A 839 5.70 -6.23 31.12
CA ASN A 839 6.80 -5.87 30.23
C ASN A 839 6.63 -4.42 29.79
N ASP A 840 7.34 -3.50 30.43
CA ASP A 840 7.02 -2.08 30.43
C ASP A 840 7.88 -1.24 29.48
N THR A 841 7.30 -0.13 29.01
CA THR A 841 7.90 0.84 28.09
C THR A 841 8.10 2.20 28.75
N LEU A 842 9.33 2.57 29.11
CA LEU A 842 9.62 3.84 29.80
C LEU A 842 10.56 4.75 28.98
N ARG A 843 10.17 6.01 28.76
CA ARG A 843 11.01 7.04 28.10
C ARG A 843 11.06 8.35 28.89
N GLY A 844 12.26 8.77 29.28
CA GLY A 844 12.52 9.98 30.08
C GLY A 844 12.28 11.26 29.27
N GLY A 845 13.14 11.51 28.28
CA GLY A 845 12.93 12.55 27.28
C GLY A 845 14.04 13.62 27.26
N LYS A 846 13.91 14.67 28.06
CA LYS A 846 14.95 15.71 28.15
C LYS A 846 15.18 16.03 29.60
N GLU A 847 16.41 16.47 29.88
CA GLU A 847 16.88 16.79 31.22
C GLU A 847 17.14 15.51 32.05
N ASP A 848 17.44 15.61 33.35
CA ASP A 848 18.02 14.47 34.10
C ASP A 848 16.91 13.57 34.68
N ASP A 849 16.69 12.38 34.11
CA ASP A 849 15.56 11.51 34.42
C ASP A 849 15.88 10.30 35.32
N TYR A 850 14.86 9.77 36.00
CA TYR A 850 14.94 8.52 36.77
C TYR A 850 13.89 7.53 36.29
N LEU A 851 14.33 6.39 35.74
CA LEU A 851 13.49 5.32 35.20
C LEU A 851 13.74 4.01 35.97
N SER A 852 12.66 3.31 36.33
CA SER A 852 12.73 1.99 36.97
C SER A 852 11.67 1.07 36.35
N GLY A 853 12.11 -0.01 35.70
CA GLY A 853 11.27 -1.05 35.08
C GLY A 853 10.55 -1.85 36.17
N GLY A 854 11.25 -2.75 36.84
CA GLY A 854 10.67 -3.50 37.96
C GLY A 854 10.82 -4.99 37.76
N ASP A 855 9.69 -5.71 37.70
CA ASP A 855 9.69 -7.15 37.44
C ASP A 855 9.11 -7.36 36.03
N GLY A 856 9.82 -8.06 35.13
CA GLY A 856 9.41 -8.32 33.74
C GLY A 856 10.49 -7.94 32.73
N ASP A 857 10.27 -8.22 31.45
CA ASP A 857 11.25 -7.90 30.39
C ASP A 857 10.97 -6.48 29.88
N ASP A 858 11.69 -5.50 30.45
CA ASP A 858 11.40 -4.06 30.28
C ASP A 858 12.30 -3.39 29.24
N VAL A 859 11.89 -2.22 28.76
CA VAL A 859 12.75 -1.35 27.97
C VAL A 859 12.70 0.09 28.46
N LEU A 860 13.89 0.62 28.74
CA LEU A 860 14.10 1.94 29.32
C LEU A 860 14.95 2.80 28.38
N ILE A 861 14.47 4.02 28.08
CA ILE A 861 15.12 4.99 27.19
C ILE A 861 15.28 6.34 27.92
N GLY A 862 16.51 6.79 28.16
CA GLY A 862 16.79 8.08 28.84
C GLY A 862 16.67 9.30 27.93
N ASP A 863 17.20 9.20 26.70
CA ASP A 863 17.35 10.26 25.69
C ASP A 863 18.44 11.31 25.99
N ASN A 864 18.11 12.52 26.44
CA ASN A 864 19.12 13.57 26.69
C ASN A 864 19.08 13.98 28.14
N GLY A 865 20.16 13.80 28.88
CA GLY A 865 20.13 13.97 30.33
C GLY A 865 21.28 13.25 30.97
N ASN A 866 21.51 13.48 32.27
CA ASN A 866 22.29 12.55 33.06
C ASN A 866 21.30 11.64 33.79
N ASP A 867 20.94 10.55 33.13
CA ASP A 867 19.80 9.72 33.48
C ASP A 867 20.19 8.57 34.40
N VAL A 868 19.22 8.07 35.16
CA VAL A 868 19.35 6.87 35.98
C VAL A 868 18.32 5.85 35.53
N LEU A 869 18.79 4.76 34.91
CA LEU A 869 17.96 3.67 34.43
C LEU A 869 18.16 2.44 35.31
N ILE A 870 17.08 1.83 35.77
CA ILE A 870 17.09 0.58 36.56
C ILE A 870 16.19 -0.42 35.86
N GLY A 871 16.78 -1.46 35.24
CA GLY A 871 16.02 -2.52 34.56
C GLY A 871 15.14 -3.25 35.57
N GLY A 872 15.76 -4.11 36.38
CA GLY A 872 15.09 -4.78 37.48
C GLY A 872 15.30 -6.28 37.41
N ASP A 873 14.26 -7.06 37.67
CA ASP A 873 14.25 -8.51 37.48
C ASP A 873 13.68 -8.82 36.09
N GLY A 874 14.47 -9.34 35.15
CA GLY A 874 13.97 -9.67 33.81
C GLY A 874 15.03 -9.55 32.73
N ALA A 875 14.68 -9.82 31.48
CA ALA A 875 15.59 -9.64 30.35
C ALA A 875 15.41 -8.24 29.74
N ASP A 876 16.07 -7.24 30.31
CA ASP A 876 15.81 -5.85 29.97
C ASP A 876 16.68 -5.28 28.84
N ILE A 877 16.21 -4.16 28.27
CA ILE A 877 16.94 -3.29 27.36
C ILE A 877 17.06 -1.89 27.96
N LEU A 878 18.30 -1.47 28.27
CA LEU A 878 18.59 -0.15 28.82
C LEU A 878 19.35 0.70 27.79
N LYS A 879 18.81 1.86 27.42
CA LYS A 879 19.41 2.83 26.49
C LYS A 879 19.42 4.23 27.11
N ALA A 880 20.55 4.69 27.61
CA ALA A 880 20.60 5.96 28.34
C ALA A 880 20.59 7.18 27.40
N GLY A 881 21.48 7.24 26.40
CA GLY A 881 21.43 8.26 25.36
C GLY A 881 22.59 9.25 25.43
N ASN A 882 22.30 10.54 25.56
CA ASN A 882 23.30 11.61 25.64
C ASN A 882 23.41 12.15 27.07
N GLY A 883 24.59 12.05 27.68
CA GLY A 883 24.95 12.64 28.96
C GLY A 883 25.80 11.69 29.79
N ASP A 884 26.04 12.01 31.07
CA ASP A 884 26.82 11.14 31.96
C ASP A 884 25.85 10.28 32.79
N ASP A 885 25.55 9.06 32.32
CA ASP A 885 24.42 8.26 32.79
C ASP A 885 24.78 7.17 33.80
N ILE A 886 23.77 6.69 34.54
CA ILE A 886 23.87 5.54 35.46
C ILE A 886 22.86 4.46 35.06
N LEU A 887 23.35 3.29 34.68
CA LEU A 887 22.54 2.13 34.32
C LEU A 887 22.68 1.06 35.41
N VAL A 888 21.59 0.63 36.01
CA VAL A 888 21.54 -0.44 37.00
C VAL A 888 20.99 -1.68 36.34
N ALA A 889 21.87 -2.67 36.17
CA ALA A 889 21.62 -3.87 35.39
C ALA A 889 21.84 -5.15 36.19
N ASP A 890 21.28 -6.24 35.71
CA ASP A 890 21.51 -7.58 36.21
C ASP A 890 22.18 -8.49 35.14
N MET A 891 22.05 -9.81 35.25
CA MET A 891 22.69 -10.77 34.34
C MET A 891 21.76 -11.34 33.25
N LEU A 892 20.47 -11.08 33.36
CA LEU A 892 19.44 -11.47 32.40
C LEU A 892 19.26 -10.39 31.32
N ASP A 893 19.62 -9.14 31.63
CA ASP A 893 19.62 -8.04 30.69
C ASP A 893 20.33 -8.37 29.39
N ILE A 894 19.61 -8.17 28.29
CA ILE A 894 20.07 -8.54 26.95
C ILE A 894 20.75 -7.37 26.24
N ARG A 895 20.58 -6.13 26.73
CA ARG A 895 21.25 -4.95 26.19
C ARG A 895 21.41 -3.81 27.20
N ILE A 896 22.62 -3.29 27.30
CA ILE A 896 22.99 -2.15 28.16
C ILE A 896 23.79 -1.16 27.32
N GLN A 897 23.22 0.02 27.07
CA GLN A 897 23.81 1.03 26.20
C GLN A 897 23.84 2.39 26.90
N GLY A 898 25.04 2.89 27.23
CA GLY A 898 25.23 4.22 27.82
C GLY A 898 25.01 5.30 26.76
N GLY A 899 25.91 5.36 25.77
CA GLY A 899 25.75 6.25 24.63
C GLY A 899 26.84 7.33 24.62
N ALA A 900 26.46 8.59 24.52
CA ALA A 900 27.38 9.71 24.42
C ALA A 900 27.58 10.40 25.77
N GLY A 901 28.70 10.13 26.43
CA GLY A 901 29.16 10.85 27.61
C GLY A 901 30.10 9.98 28.44
N GLN A 902 30.04 10.09 29.76
CA GLN A 902 30.75 9.20 30.69
C GLN A 902 29.75 8.38 31.51
N ASP A 903 29.54 7.15 31.08
CA ASP A 903 28.45 6.33 31.57
C ASP A 903 28.93 5.27 32.56
N THR A 904 28.09 4.99 33.56
CA THR A 904 28.36 4.04 34.63
C THR A 904 27.33 2.92 34.65
N ALA A 905 27.75 1.68 34.43
CA ALA A 905 26.91 0.50 34.64
C ALA A 905 27.17 -0.13 36.02
N LEU A 906 26.13 -0.27 36.84
CA LEU A 906 26.15 -0.90 38.16
C LEU A 906 25.50 -2.28 38.07
N PHE A 907 26.25 -3.35 38.35
CA PHE A 907 25.74 -4.71 38.26
C PHE A 907 25.37 -5.29 39.63
N PHE A 908 24.14 -5.78 39.77
CA PHE A 908 23.64 -6.40 41.01
C PHE A 908 23.37 -7.91 40.83
N GLY A 909 23.42 -8.67 41.94
CA GLY A 909 22.87 -10.03 42.00
C GLY A 909 23.82 -11.23 41.82
N ALA A 910 25.11 -11.05 41.53
CA ALA A 910 25.89 -12.15 40.94
C ALA A 910 26.89 -12.92 41.85
N ASP A 911 26.77 -14.24 41.85
CA ASP A 911 27.82 -15.21 42.22
C ASP A 911 28.20 -16.02 40.94
N ASP A 912 28.24 -15.34 39.78
CA ASP A 912 28.26 -15.95 38.43
C ASP A 912 29.31 -15.32 37.48
N THR A 913 29.37 -15.82 36.24
CA THR A 913 30.30 -15.36 35.18
C THR A 913 29.58 -14.42 34.21
N PHE A 914 30.03 -13.17 34.13
CA PHE A 914 29.62 -12.18 33.13
C PHE A 914 30.52 -12.27 31.91
N GLU A 915 29.94 -12.65 30.78
CA GLU A 915 30.63 -12.62 29.50
C GLU A 915 30.19 -11.36 28.76
N PHE A 916 31.14 -10.46 28.52
CA PHE A 916 30.88 -9.27 27.73
C PHE A 916 31.10 -9.61 26.25
N ASP A 917 30.02 -9.93 25.55
CA ASP A 917 29.99 -9.86 24.09
C ASP A 917 29.72 -8.40 23.70
N GLY A 918 30.55 -7.82 22.84
CA GLY A 918 30.53 -6.40 22.46
C GLY A 918 29.23 -5.92 21.79
N LYS A 919 28.22 -6.79 21.67
CA LYS A 919 26.85 -6.50 21.23
C LYS A 919 25.88 -6.24 22.40
N MET A 920 26.19 -6.77 23.59
CA MET A 920 25.31 -6.72 24.77
C MET A 920 25.56 -5.46 25.60
N VAL A 921 26.82 -5.04 25.77
CA VAL A 921 27.17 -3.84 26.57
C VAL A 921 28.01 -2.91 25.71
N ILE A 922 27.52 -1.68 25.49
CA ILE A 922 28.12 -0.71 24.57
C ILE A 922 28.06 0.69 25.19
N GLY A 923 29.07 1.51 24.94
CA GLY A 923 29.06 2.90 25.40
C GLY A 923 29.16 3.05 26.92
N ILE A 924 29.95 2.23 27.61
CA ILE A 924 30.14 2.32 29.08
C ILE A 924 31.60 2.62 29.44
N GLU A 925 31.83 3.62 30.31
CA GLU A 925 33.16 4.04 30.77
C GLU A 925 33.52 3.46 32.14
N THR A 926 32.52 3.24 33.00
CA THR A 926 32.71 2.65 34.33
C THR A 926 31.77 1.49 34.55
N MET A 927 32.30 0.33 34.94
CA MET A 927 31.52 -0.83 35.36
C MET A 927 31.78 -1.09 36.84
N ASP A 928 30.73 -1.14 37.65
CA ASP A 928 30.81 -1.35 39.09
C ASP A 928 30.19 -2.69 39.48
N PHE A 929 31.04 -3.60 39.97
CA PHE A 929 30.67 -4.91 40.50
C PHE A 929 30.79 -4.98 42.03
N THR A 930 30.80 -3.84 42.73
CA THR A 930 30.93 -3.78 44.21
C THR A 930 29.63 -4.22 44.89
N ASN A 931 29.30 -5.49 44.74
CA ASN A 931 28.21 -6.22 45.38
C ASN A 931 28.88 -7.36 46.16
N ALA A 932 28.42 -7.69 47.38
CA ALA A 932 29.19 -8.50 48.36
C ALA A 932 29.39 -10.00 48.01
N LEU A 933 29.37 -10.36 46.73
CA LEU A 933 29.50 -11.69 46.14
C LEU A 933 30.86 -11.81 45.42
N HIS A 934 31.13 -12.94 44.77
CA HIS A 934 32.35 -13.12 43.97
C HIS A 934 32.00 -13.28 42.48
N ASN A 935 32.28 -12.25 41.71
CA ASN A 935 31.97 -12.14 40.29
C ASN A 935 33.14 -12.67 39.44
N THR A 936 32.84 -13.28 38.30
CA THR A 936 33.84 -13.52 37.24
C THR A 936 33.46 -12.70 36.02
N ILE A 937 34.38 -11.90 35.51
CA ILE A 937 34.17 -10.98 34.38
C ILE A 937 35.05 -11.44 33.22
N GLU A 938 34.48 -11.83 32.09
CA GLU A 938 35.21 -12.24 30.89
C GLU A 938 35.24 -11.09 29.87
N LEU A 939 36.45 -10.57 29.61
CA LEU A 939 36.73 -9.49 28.66
C LEU A 939 37.40 -10.05 27.41
N THR A 940 36.67 -10.05 26.30
CA THR A 940 37.13 -10.54 25.00
C THR A 940 37.45 -9.42 24.01
N SER A 941 36.84 -8.25 24.18
CA SER A 941 37.02 -7.03 23.37
C SER A 941 36.84 -5.78 24.24
N LEU A 942 37.53 -4.67 23.93
CA LEU A 942 37.33 -3.36 24.59
C LEU A 942 36.88 -2.26 23.64
N SER A 943 37.10 -2.44 22.34
CA SER A 943 36.71 -1.48 21.30
C SER A 943 35.20 -1.49 21.02
N GLN A 944 34.50 -2.58 21.40
CA GLN A 944 33.05 -2.73 21.22
C GLN A 944 32.23 -2.37 22.47
N ILE A 945 32.83 -2.45 23.66
CA ILE A 945 32.18 -2.08 24.94
C ILE A 945 32.02 -0.56 25.06
N ARG A 946 32.74 0.23 24.26
CA ARG A 946 32.86 1.68 24.41
C ARG A 946 32.40 2.42 23.15
N GLN A 947 31.76 3.58 23.35
CA GLN A 947 31.48 4.56 22.29
C GLN A 947 32.07 5.97 22.58
N SER A 948 32.81 6.19 23.68
CA SER A 948 33.16 7.55 24.12
C SER A 948 34.40 8.24 23.53
N ASP A 949 34.43 9.56 23.80
CA ASP A 949 35.48 10.56 23.67
C ASP A 949 36.74 10.33 24.54
N THR A 950 36.78 9.29 25.40
CA THR A 950 37.93 8.99 26.28
C THR A 950 38.49 7.59 26.04
N ASP A 951 39.82 7.45 25.95
CA ASP A 951 40.47 6.16 25.66
C ASP A 951 40.60 5.24 26.89
N GLU A 952 39.54 5.09 27.69
CA GLU A 952 39.61 4.41 28.99
C GLU A 952 38.31 3.69 29.43
N LEU A 953 38.44 2.47 29.99
CA LEU A 953 37.37 1.74 30.71
C LEU A 953 37.84 1.47 32.14
N ALA A 954 36.99 1.73 33.14
CA ALA A 954 37.24 1.41 34.54
C ALA A 954 36.31 0.29 35.03
N ILE A 955 36.86 -0.68 35.75
CA ILE A 955 36.11 -1.77 36.38
C ILE A 955 36.42 -1.79 37.88
N MET A 956 35.36 -1.66 38.66
CA MET A 956 35.36 -1.75 40.13
C MET A 956 34.79 -3.08 40.59
N GLY A 957 35.24 -3.58 41.74
CA GLY A 957 34.68 -4.77 42.36
C GLY A 957 35.30 -5.11 43.71
N ASP A 958 34.77 -6.13 44.37
CA ASP A 958 35.13 -6.52 45.72
C ASP A 958 36.26 -7.57 45.76
N LEU A 959 36.89 -7.71 46.93
CA LEU A 959 37.92 -8.73 47.15
C LEU A 959 37.36 -10.14 46.95
N GLY A 960 37.76 -10.79 45.85
CA GLY A 960 37.30 -12.13 45.48
C GLY A 960 36.82 -12.22 44.04
N ASP A 961 36.51 -11.07 43.43
CA ASP A 961 36.15 -10.95 42.02
C ASP A 961 37.34 -11.24 41.11
N VAL A 962 37.05 -11.80 39.94
CA VAL A 962 38.05 -12.22 38.95
C VAL A 962 37.74 -11.61 37.59
N VAL A 963 38.70 -10.91 37.01
CA VAL A 963 38.65 -10.52 35.60
C VAL A 963 39.45 -11.53 34.80
N ARG A 964 38.82 -12.26 33.89
CA ARG A 964 39.47 -13.06 32.85
C ARG A 964 39.53 -12.23 31.58
N SER A 965 40.71 -12.13 30.99
CA SER A 965 40.85 -11.41 29.74
C SER A 965 41.65 -12.22 28.74
N SER A 966 41.17 -12.26 27.49
CA SER A 966 41.93 -12.75 26.34
C SER A 966 42.75 -11.66 25.65
N LEU A 967 42.71 -10.44 26.18
CA LEU A 967 43.39 -9.28 25.61
C LEU A 967 44.87 -9.24 26.00
N ASP A 968 45.71 -8.71 25.11
CA ASP A 968 47.10 -8.41 25.42
C ASP A 968 47.20 -7.14 26.27
N LEU A 969 47.37 -7.32 27.58
CA LEU A 969 47.38 -6.24 28.57
C LEU A 969 48.80 -5.91 29.05
N THR A 970 49.23 -4.66 28.84
CA THR A 970 50.50 -4.14 29.38
C THR A 970 50.26 -3.28 30.62
N PHE A 971 50.71 -3.72 31.79
CA PHE A 971 50.65 -2.91 33.02
C PHE A 971 51.51 -1.65 32.91
N THR A 972 50.92 -0.48 33.18
CA THR A 972 51.56 0.84 33.00
C THR A 972 51.72 1.63 34.30
N GLY A 973 51.00 1.29 35.37
CA GLY A 973 51.13 1.93 36.68
C GLY A 973 49.90 1.77 37.55
N GLN A 974 49.88 2.48 38.67
CA GLN A 974 48.71 2.59 39.55
C GLN A 974 48.25 4.04 39.61
N GLU A 975 46.94 4.24 39.69
CA GLU A 975 46.32 5.53 39.94
C GLU A 975 45.22 5.44 41.01
N GLU A 976 44.91 6.57 41.64
CA GLU A 976 43.84 6.68 42.64
C GLU A 976 42.78 7.61 42.06
N ARG A 977 41.55 7.11 41.92
CA ARG A 977 40.38 7.85 41.41
C ARG A 977 39.21 7.61 42.36
N ASP A 978 38.62 8.70 42.84
CA ASP A 978 37.47 8.71 43.76
C ASP A 978 37.58 7.82 45.01
N GLY A 979 38.82 7.61 45.49
CA GLY A 979 39.11 6.82 46.69
C GLY A 979 39.33 5.33 46.43
N VAL A 980 39.24 4.89 45.17
CA VAL A 980 39.60 3.56 44.69
C VAL A 980 41.01 3.60 44.07
N THR A 981 41.80 2.56 44.31
CA THR A 981 43.13 2.43 43.69
C THR A 981 43.02 1.45 42.54
N TYR A 982 43.46 1.83 41.35
CA TYR A 982 43.39 1.01 40.15
C TYR A 982 44.79 0.58 39.68
N ASP A 983 44.92 -0.66 39.23
CA ASP A 983 45.99 -1.10 38.34
C ASP A 983 45.62 -0.70 36.90
N ARG A 984 46.48 0.07 36.24
CA ARG A 984 46.28 0.54 34.87
C ARG A 984 46.98 -0.34 33.86
N TYR A 985 46.24 -0.82 32.88
CA TYR A 985 46.71 -1.57 31.73
C TYR A 985 46.50 -0.79 30.45
N LEU A 986 47.36 -1.01 29.46
CA LEU A 986 47.20 -0.52 28.10
C LEU A 986 47.07 -1.73 27.18
N THR A 987 46.10 -1.68 26.28
CA THR A 987 45.85 -2.73 25.28
C THR A 987 46.65 -2.44 24.00
N ASP A 988 46.79 -3.46 23.15
CA ASP A 988 47.42 -3.31 21.83
C ASP A 988 46.65 -2.34 20.89
N GLU A 989 45.37 -2.09 21.20
CA GLU A 989 44.49 -1.14 20.51
C GLU A 989 44.62 0.30 21.03
N GLY A 990 45.41 0.53 22.09
CA GLY A 990 45.67 1.87 22.65
C GLY A 990 44.68 2.33 23.73
N THR A 991 43.67 1.52 24.05
CA THR A 991 42.70 1.77 25.13
C THR A 991 43.31 1.44 26.49
N SER A 992 43.08 2.32 27.47
CA SER A 992 43.45 2.11 28.87
C SER A 992 42.37 1.31 29.61
N LEU A 993 42.76 0.28 30.34
CA LEU A 993 41.87 -0.47 31.24
C LEU A 993 42.32 -0.21 32.69
N LEU A 994 41.42 0.30 33.51
CA LEU A 994 41.63 0.49 34.95
C LEU A 994 40.90 -0.62 35.69
N LEU A 995 41.63 -1.45 36.43
CA LEU A 995 41.06 -2.51 37.26
C LEU A 995 41.29 -2.18 38.73
N ASP A 996 40.24 -2.20 39.55
CA ASP A 996 40.39 -2.07 41.01
C ASP A 996 41.40 -3.11 41.54
N ILE A 997 42.30 -2.69 42.43
CA ILE A 997 43.32 -3.56 43.04
C ILE A 997 42.75 -4.71 43.88
N ASP A 998 41.47 -4.63 44.27
CA ASP A 998 40.78 -5.71 44.96
C ASP A 998 40.34 -6.84 44.01
N LEU A 999 40.33 -6.60 42.68
CA LEU A 999 40.09 -7.60 41.63
C LEU A 999 41.32 -8.50 41.41
N THR A 1000 41.08 -9.77 41.06
CA THR A 1000 42.11 -10.68 40.56
C THR A 1000 42.06 -10.77 39.04
N LEU A 1001 43.10 -10.31 38.34
CA LEU A 1001 43.25 -10.58 36.90
C LEU A 1001 43.76 -12.01 36.67
N ASP A 1002 42.92 -12.89 36.10
CA ASP A 1002 43.25 -14.27 35.73
C ASP A 1002 43.42 -14.38 34.20
N GLY A 1003 44.68 -14.23 33.77
CA GLY A 1003 45.05 -14.17 32.36
C GLY A 1003 46.52 -13.83 32.21
N LEU A 1004 47.42 -14.73 32.65
CA LEU A 1004 48.85 -14.64 32.35
C LEU A 1004 49.46 -16.04 32.23
N VAL A 1005 49.92 -16.37 31.03
CA VAL A 1005 51.21 -17.05 30.85
C VAL A 1005 52.06 -16.32 29.84
#